data_AF-A0A516WT79-F1
#
_entry.id   AF-A0A516WT79-F1
#
_cell.length_a   1.000
_cell.length_b   1.000
_cell.length_c   1.000
_cell.angle_alpha   90.00
_cell.angle_beta   90.00
_cell.angle_gamma   90.00
#
_symmetry.space_group_name_H-M   'P 1'
#
loop_
_entity.id
_entity.type
_entity.pdbx_description
1 polymer ?
#
loop_
_entity_poly.entity_id
_entity_poly.type
_entity_poly.pdbx_seq_one_letter_code
_entity_poly.pdbx_strand_id
1 'polypeptide(L)'
;MSAPQQTPEPPRFGQLTYTSFDAPDRGRAGGGWQVKDVSDGVSAAEQEFMRAGVATRFDSVQALPQFPTPADIAARPRRLVYAPTETGGCYWHTAPAGADASGRPGNVFAHVVVDREPGDAVRPIERWCSPDWLAPFGADAVAAAELPDRAPAPGGMIDRAAILDFLLDPGTWRVGVLGVLLDAVDQAMHGGPGVVLVCADSENAARWIGAVSHFMSPGAAQKFGWSTADRSSTVVDTLSRGVHLACVPPGDAVDGIAGCVVLGETDTPDVGEWGGEPHRTATGQLVPVTAWSVLAQTVLVDPDSARRALDHQDALAAAVGDRDLAGAWPLAMAVIANPALHDALPEATAVVLEQSPDTLSAFPDELAVVAHVVDEHLPGNMGEAWQVVADWQHGGGPAPVVWDVAGRVLTYRALADREWIRDSGPAEFALFETWPHSEDLEREAEKVLSTLVQSQGTDSAAAAHNAVKTLDLLLHAHLVGDSGHDLAASLLDRVVVPVLCDREAGPALVTGLGAVGTDTCLLLQSAVAGHPDFAGRPLGARLAPDVLRWLVDEVRVPTSGELIAAPSRSAEPLCAIVADAVFSVVKSGTDDHRRAWESYAPLALWRALYEASVGGWAASDVDALVDTYPSSVAQWCELVGAFPDHVAPRLLLPVLLLAPWGPEVEMLVKHIDANRAGAVSVSGAAHPVDQLAVSWALIRAQDQWDRIDDPRLRRALERHGWPVLEDYGDACPAQLPPDLLVRLAVVAVAGFQFFPPHNGTYMPTMPAEHLDALARAVDQDSDFAITALVDLVRSGALNEHWVIRSAVLSSPAAPQIESVLSRDDLLCRLQVGPAQARRSLLEQVASIVMGDGDYRGPVGTFEVSASLRAEMRERHDVGDRFRAGDAYARFASTWLEDVESGFVLLAHDRSGRR
;
A
#
# COMPACT_ATOMS: atom_id res chain seq x y z
N MET A 1 44.08 -21.65 10.80
CA MET A 1 43.10 -20.79 11.49
C MET A 1 42.91 -21.38 12.88
N SER A 2 43.64 -20.86 13.85
CA SER A 2 43.48 -21.27 15.26
C SER A 2 42.22 -20.58 15.80
N ALA A 3 41.34 -21.35 16.42
CA ALA A 3 40.16 -20.83 17.10
C ALA A 3 40.59 -19.77 18.14
N PRO A 4 39.87 -18.64 18.27
CA PRO A 4 40.16 -17.68 19.31
C PRO A 4 40.04 -18.38 20.68
N GLN A 5 41.12 -18.32 21.46
CA GLN A 5 41.07 -18.68 22.87
C GLN A 5 40.01 -17.80 23.53
N GLN A 6 38.88 -18.38 23.91
CA GLN A 6 37.92 -17.74 24.80
C GLN A 6 38.65 -17.44 26.11
N THR A 7 39.00 -16.17 26.33
CA THR A 7 39.30 -15.67 27.67
C THR A 7 38.07 -15.99 28.55
N PRO A 8 38.24 -16.66 29.70
CA PRO A 8 37.12 -16.95 30.58
C PRO A 8 36.44 -15.64 30.99
N GLU A 9 35.11 -15.63 30.96
CA GLU A 9 34.32 -14.48 31.43
C GLU A 9 34.67 -14.17 32.90
N PRO A 10 34.73 -12.88 33.27
CA PRO A 10 35.04 -12.50 34.64
C PRO A 10 33.98 -13.04 35.60
N PRO A 11 34.36 -13.42 36.83
CA PRO A 11 33.39 -13.88 37.82
C PRO A 11 32.34 -12.79 38.10
N ARG A 12 31.12 -13.19 38.46
CA ARG A 12 30.01 -12.27 38.79
C ARG A 12 30.42 -11.17 39.78
N PHE A 13 31.16 -11.54 40.83
CA PHE A 13 31.61 -10.60 41.84
C PHE A 13 33.07 -10.18 41.64
N GLY A 14 33.34 -8.89 41.82
CA GLY A 14 34.68 -8.33 41.93
C GLY A 14 34.84 -7.60 43.26
N GLN A 15 35.96 -7.81 43.96
CA GLN A 15 36.17 -7.26 45.30
C GLN A 15 37.48 -6.49 45.38
N LEU A 16 37.48 -5.45 46.22
CA LEU A 16 38.64 -4.59 46.45
C LEU A 16 38.63 -4.09 47.89
N THR A 17 39.81 -4.07 48.52
CA THR A 17 40.00 -3.36 49.79
C THR A 17 40.87 -2.13 49.62
N TYR A 18 40.49 -1.03 50.28
CA TYR A 18 41.22 0.24 50.23
C TYR A 18 41.37 0.82 51.63
N THR A 19 42.62 1.11 52.01
CA THR A 19 42.95 1.63 53.35
C THR A 19 44.34 2.26 53.37
N SER A 20 44.70 2.96 54.45
CA SER A 20 46.08 3.35 54.72
C SER A 20 46.84 2.23 55.42
N PHE A 21 47.87 1.67 54.79
CA PHE A 21 48.72 0.61 55.37
C PHE A 21 50.14 0.62 54.77
N ASP A 22 51.06 -0.09 55.43
CA ASP A 22 52.43 -0.29 54.97
C ASP A 22 52.52 -1.58 54.13
N ALA A 23 52.79 -1.43 52.82
CA ALA A 23 52.92 -2.56 51.91
C ALA A 23 54.30 -3.23 52.05
N PRO A 24 54.39 -4.55 52.33
CA PRO A 24 55.67 -5.20 52.63
C PRO A 24 56.60 -5.38 51.42
N ASP A 25 56.14 -5.26 50.17
CA ASP A 25 56.88 -5.84 49.01
C ASP A 25 56.94 -4.99 47.72
N ARG A 26 56.66 -3.69 47.78
CA ARG A 26 56.93 -2.77 46.66
C ARG A 26 58.01 -1.80 47.12
N GLY A 27 59.17 -1.79 46.46
CA GLY A 27 60.37 -1.01 46.81
C GLY A 27 60.26 0.53 46.89
N ARG A 28 59.06 1.07 47.17
CA ARG A 28 58.80 2.41 47.70
C ARG A 28 58.44 2.28 49.18
N ALA A 29 59.34 2.73 50.06
CA ALA A 29 59.08 2.88 51.49
C ALA A 29 58.11 4.05 51.77
N GLY A 30 56.83 3.90 51.43
CA GLY A 30 55.82 4.94 51.65
C GLY A 30 54.49 4.34 52.07
N GLY A 31 54.16 4.46 53.36
CA GLY A 31 52.80 4.25 53.86
C GLY A 31 51.84 5.31 53.32
N GLY A 32 50.57 4.94 53.17
CA GLY A 32 49.52 5.85 52.68
C GLY A 32 48.31 5.11 52.10
N TRP A 33 47.33 5.89 51.65
CA TRP A 33 46.09 5.40 51.04
C TRP A 33 46.35 4.70 49.71
N GLN A 34 46.01 3.41 49.66
CA GLN A 34 46.16 2.61 48.44
C GLN A 34 45.23 1.40 48.47
N VAL A 35 45.10 0.75 47.32
CA VAL A 35 44.44 -0.56 47.22
C VAL A 35 45.31 -1.59 47.92
N LYS A 36 44.74 -2.29 48.91
CA LYS A 36 45.42 -3.34 49.68
C LYS A 36 45.36 -4.68 48.96
N ASP A 37 44.16 -5.07 48.55
CA ASP A 37 43.89 -6.37 47.95
C ASP A 37 42.78 -6.25 46.90
N VAL A 38 42.83 -7.12 45.89
CA VAL A 38 41.88 -7.16 44.77
C VAL A 38 41.63 -8.61 44.38
N SER A 39 40.36 -9.00 44.24
CA SER A 39 40.03 -10.35 43.79
C SER A 39 40.37 -10.55 42.31
N ASP A 40 40.55 -11.80 41.92
CA ASP A 40 40.77 -12.16 40.50
C ASP A 40 39.61 -11.68 39.60
N GLY A 41 39.95 -11.26 38.38
CA GLY A 41 38.97 -10.84 37.37
C GLY A 41 38.44 -9.41 37.49
N VAL A 42 38.98 -8.57 38.39
CA VAL A 42 38.73 -7.12 38.40
C VAL A 42 39.68 -6.42 37.43
N SER A 43 39.12 -5.73 36.43
CA SER A 43 39.91 -4.96 35.47
C SER A 43 40.47 -3.66 36.06
N ALA A 44 41.47 -3.06 35.42
CA ALA A 44 42.04 -1.78 35.86
C ALA A 44 41.02 -0.62 35.83
N ALA A 45 40.07 -0.64 34.88
CA ALA A 45 39.01 0.35 34.78
C ALA A 45 38.00 0.19 35.92
N GLU A 46 37.59 -1.04 36.23
CA GLU A 46 36.72 -1.34 37.37
C GLU A 46 37.39 -1.01 38.70
N GLN A 47 38.68 -1.32 38.84
CA GLN A 47 39.46 -0.94 40.01
C GLN A 47 39.48 0.58 40.21
N GLU A 48 39.62 1.36 39.14
CA GLU A 48 39.56 2.83 39.21
C GLU A 48 38.17 3.33 39.61
N PHE A 49 37.11 2.75 39.05
CA PHE A 49 35.72 3.05 39.42
C PHE A 49 35.45 2.74 40.90
N MET A 50 35.80 1.53 41.35
CA MET A 50 35.68 1.09 42.74
C MET A 50 36.45 2.02 43.68
N ARG A 51 37.68 2.41 43.32
CA ARG A 51 38.51 3.33 44.09
C ARG A 51 37.91 4.74 44.16
N ALA A 52 37.35 5.23 43.07
CA ALA A 52 36.79 6.58 43.00
C ALA A 52 35.66 6.80 44.00
N GLY A 53 34.86 5.76 44.31
CA GLY A 53 33.77 5.82 45.29
C GLY A 53 34.19 5.68 46.77
N VAL A 54 35.47 5.41 47.05
CA VAL A 54 35.95 5.23 48.43
C VAL A 54 36.01 6.55 49.19
N ALA A 55 35.25 6.64 50.28
CA ALA A 55 35.42 7.68 51.28
C ALA A 55 36.67 7.39 52.13
N THR A 56 37.71 8.21 51.99
CA THR A 56 38.98 8.10 52.78
C THR A 56 38.91 8.79 54.14
N ARG A 57 37.74 9.31 54.50
CA ARG A 57 37.42 9.87 55.82
C ARG A 57 36.01 9.42 56.20
N PHE A 58 35.81 9.13 57.48
CA PHE A 58 34.50 8.82 58.02
C PHE A 58 34.27 9.65 59.28
N ASP A 59 33.59 10.78 59.10
CA ASP A 59 33.32 11.75 60.15
C ASP A 59 32.08 11.33 60.95
N SER A 60 32.24 10.27 61.75
CA SER A 60 31.20 9.81 62.68
C SER A 60 30.81 10.90 63.67
N VAL A 61 29.50 11.05 63.91
CA VAL A 61 28.95 11.95 64.95
C VAL A 61 29.43 11.54 66.35
N GLN A 62 29.57 10.23 66.58
CA GLN A 62 30.12 9.68 67.82
C GLN A 62 31.56 9.25 67.60
N ALA A 63 32.51 10.00 68.16
CA ALA A 63 33.92 9.62 68.13
C ALA A 63 34.16 8.38 69.02
N LEU A 64 34.93 7.42 68.50
CA LEU A 64 35.40 6.30 69.30
C LEU A 64 36.26 6.82 70.48
N PRO A 65 36.13 6.24 71.68
CA PRO A 65 37.02 6.54 72.80
C PRO A 65 38.49 6.32 72.41
N GLN A 66 39.42 7.06 73.04
CA GLN A 66 40.85 6.93 72.78
C GLN A 66 41.38 5.49 73.00
N PHE A 67 40.76 4.76 73.93
CA PHE A 67 41.03 3.35 74.20
C PHE A 67 39.71 2.58 74.12
N PRO A 68 39.28 2.17 72.92
CA PRO A 68 37.99 1.54 72.74
C PRO A 68 38.01 0.10 73.26
N THR A 69 36.95 -0.31 73.96
CA THR A 69 36.74 -1.70 74.37
C THR A 69 36.33 -2.57 73.17
N PRO A 70 36.39 -3.91 73.27
CA PRO A 70 35.85 -4.78 72.22
C PRO A 70 34.38 -4.50 71.87
N ALA A 71 33.57 -4.08 72.86
CA ALA A 71 32.19 -3.69 72.63
C ALA A 71 32.09 -2.38 71.84
N ASP A 72 32.91 -1.37 72.19
CA ASP A 72 32.98 -0.10 71.43
C ASP A 72 33.45 -0.33 69.99
N ILE A 73 34.41 -1.23 69.80
CA ILE A 73 34.94 -1.63 68.50
C ILE A 73 33.86 -2.31 67.67
N ALA A 74 33.06 -3.21 68.26
CA ALA A 74 31.97 -3.91 67.57
C ALA A 74 30.81 -2.98 67.20
N ALA A 75 30.49 -2.03 68.08
CA ALA A 75 29.40 -1.05 67.93
C ALA A 75 29.77 0.18 67.09
N ARG A 76 30.98 0.22 66.52
CA ARG A 76 31.41 1.36 65.70
C ARG A 76 30.46 1.59 64.51
N PRO A 77 30.18 2.85 64.15
CA PRO A 77 29.31 3.15 63.02
C PRO A 77 29.92 2.65 61.72
N ARG A 78 29.04 2.21 60.83
CA ARG A 78 29.38 1.69 59.50
C ARG A 78 28.70 2.55 58.46
N ARG A 79 29.34 2.72 57.32
CA ARG A 79 28.74 3.30 56.12
C ARG A 79 28.63 2.22 55.07
N LEU A 80 27.44 2.04 54.52
CA LEU A 80 27.22 1.21 53.35
C LEU A 80 26.59 2.09 52.28
N VAL A 81 27.17 2.06 51.09
CA VAL A 81 26.62 2.70 49.90
C VAL A 81 26.40 1.64 48.86
N TYR A 82 25.30 1.76 48.15
CA TYR A 82 25.02 1.02 46.94
C TYR A 82 24.74 1.99 45.82
N ALA A 83 25.38 1.82 44.67
CA ALA A 83 25.04 2.55 43.46
C ALA A 83 24.82 1.56 42.30
N PRO A 84 23.72 1.69 41.54
CA PRO A 84 23.50 0.90 40.34
C PRO A 84 24.58 1.22 39.28
N THR A 85 24.91 0.22 38.47
CA THR A 85 25.76 0.34 37.29
C THR A 85 25.00 -0.15 36.06
N GLU A 86 25.57 -0.01 34.86
CA GLU A 86 24.91 -0.44 33.62
C GLU A 86 24.52 -1.92 33.61
N THR A 87 25.32 -2.80 34.24
CA THR A 87 25.09 -4.25 34.25
C THR A 87 24.72 -4.79 35.63
N GLY A 88 24.78 -3.98 36.68
CA GLY A 88 24.50 -4.44 38.03
C GLY A 88 24.62 -3.36 39.08
N GLY A 89 25.51 -3.53 40.06
CA GLY A 89 25.70 -2.53 41.11
C GLY A 89 27.01 -2.66 41.86
N CYS A 90 27.35 -1.63 42.62
CA CYS A 90 28.57 -1.59 43.42
C CYS A 90 28.27 -1.16 44.85
N TYR A 91 28.88 -1.86 45.79
CA TYR A 91 28.78 -1.64 47.22
C TYR A 91 30.07 -1.05 47.75
N TRP A 92 29.99 -0.01 48.58
CA TRP A 92 31.11 0.53 49.36
C TRP A 92 30.79 0.44 50.84
N HIS A 93 31.41 -0.52 51.51
CA HIS A 93 31.34 -0.65 52.96
C HIS A 93 32.57 -0.02 53.61
N THR A 94 32.38 1.06 54.37
CA THR A 94 33.45 1.78 55.07
C THR A 94 33.25 1.73 56.57
N ALA A 95 34.30 1.38 57.31
CA ALA A 95 34.31 1.40 58.78
C ALA A 95 35.58 2.07 59.34
N PRO A 96 35.51 2.71 60.53
CA PRO A 96 36.70 3.16 61.25
C PRO A 96 37.68 2.01 61.52
N ALA A 97 38.95 2.22 61.18
CA ALA A 97 40.02 1.23 61.33
C ALA A 97 41.06 1.59 62.41
N GLY A 98 40.88 2.70 63.12
CA GLY A 98 41.78 3.16 64.18
C GLY A 98 42.93 4.01 63.65
N ALA A 99 44.10 3.91 64.30
CA ALA A 99 45.32 4.55 63.81
C ALA A 99 45.94 3.73 62.67
N ASP A 100 46.52 4.41 61.67
CA ASP A 100 47.30 3.75 60.62
C ASP A 100 48.64 3.21 61.15
N ALA A 101 49.40 2.50 60.30
CA ALA A 101 50.69 1.91 60.68
C ALA A 101 51.73 2.96 61.14
N SER A 102 51.56 4.23 60.78
CA SER A 102 52.40 5.35 61.22
C SER A 102 51.91 6.01 62.53
N GLY A 103 50.81 5.51 63.10
CA GLY A 103 50.19 6.04 64.32
C GLY A 103 49.28 7.25 64.10
N ARG A 104 48.95 7.60 62.84
CA ARG A 104 48.04 8.72 62.55
C ARG A 104 46.59 8.28 62.76
N PRO A 105 45.78 9.03 63.52
CA PRO A 105 44.38 8.71 63.73
C PRO A 105 43.55 8.96 62.46
N GLY A 106 42.35 8.40 62.41
CA GLY A 106 41.38 8.64 61.34
C GLY A 106 41.54 7.71 60.13
N ASN A 107 42.17 6.54 60.30
CA ASN A 107 42.18 5.52 59.26
C ASN A 107 40.79 4.88 59.12
N VAL A 108 40.43 4.53 57.89
CA VAL A 108 39.21 3.80 57.55
C VAL A 108 39.57 2.60 56.67
N PHE A 109 38.76 1.56 56.77
CA PHE A 109 38.88 0.38 55.93
C PHE A 109 37.64 0.32 55.04
N ALA A 110 37.85 0.39 53.72
CA ALA A 110 36.80 0.23 52.74
C ALA A 110 36.88 -1.17 52.12
N HIS A 111 35.77 -1.90 52.17
CA HIS A 111 35.54 -3.13 51.43
C HIS A 111 34.53 -2.83 50.32
N VAL A 112 34.97 -2.96 49.07
CA VAL A 112 34.19 -2.61 47.87
C VAL A 112 33.87 -3.89 47.10
N VAL A 113 32.61 -4.05 46.72
CA VAL A 113 32.12 -5.23 45.98
C VAL A 113 31.34 -4.75 44.77
N VAL A 114 31.74 -5.15 43.57
CA VAL A 114 30.94 -5.02 42.34
C VAL A 114 30.19 -6.34 42.14
N ASP A 115 28.88 -6.25 41.92
CA ASP A 115 28.02 -7.33 41.44
C ASP A 115 27.67 -7.05 39.99
N ARG A 116 28.23 -7.84 39.05
CA ARG A 116 28.06 -7.64 37.61
C ARG A 116 26.77 -8.26 37.05
N GLU A 117 26.12 -9.10 37.84
CA GLU A 117 24.93 -9.84 37.45
C GLU A 117 24.05 -10.03 38.69
N PRO A 118 23.46 -8.94 39.23
CA PRO A 118 22.66 -9.03 40.43
C PRO A 118 21.50 -10.00 40.25
N GLY A 119 21.17 -10.71 41.33
CA GLY A 119 20.07 -11.67 41.34
C GLY A 119 18.76 -10.96 41.70
N ASP A 120 17.66 -11.67 41.48
CA ASP A 120 16.28 -11.28 41.74
C ASP A 120 15.77 -11.69 43.15
N ALA A 121 16.63 -12.25 44.00
CA ALA A 121 16.23 -12.79 45.30
C ALA A 121 16.64 -11.94 46.50
N VAL A 122 17.60 -11.02 46.35
CA VAL A 122 18.22 -10.29 47.47
C VAL A 122 18.27 -8.81 47.17
N ARG A 123 17.65 -8.01 48.04
CA ARG A 123 17.72 -6.54 47.93
C ARG A 123 19.10 -6.05 48.36
N PRO A 124 19.69 -5.03 47.71
CA PRO A 124 21.03 -4.57 48.07
C PRO A 124 21.21 -4.23 49.56
N ILE A 125 20.19 -3.61 50.16
CA ILE A 125 20.22 -3.19 51.57
C ILE A 125 20.16 -4.36 52.56
N GLU A 126 19.69 -5.53 52.15
CA GLU A 126 19.67 -6.74 53.00
C GLU A 126 21.09 -7.20 53.38
N ARG A 127 22.11 -6.77 52.63
CA ARG A 127 23.53 -7.00 52.98
C ARG A 127 24.02 -6.10 54.12
N TRP A 128 23.21 -5.15 54.60
CA TRP A 128 23.54 -4.34 55.76
C TRP A 128 23.84 -5.21 56.97
N CYS A 129 24.92 -4.87 57.68
CA CYS A 129 25.42 -5.61 58.85
C CYS A 129 25.74 -7.10 58.62
N SER A 130 25.96 -7.51 57.37
CA SER A 130 26.55 -8.82 57.07
C SER A 130 27.86 -9.02 57.84
N PRO A 131 28.08 -10.21 58.46
CA PRO A 131 29.34 -10.51 59.13
C PRO A 131 30.52 -10.66 58.15
N ASP A 132 30.23 -10.83 56.85
CA ASP A 132 31.23 -11.02 55.80
C ASP A 132 31.88 -9.69 55.37
N TRP A 133 31.32 -8.54 55.78
CA TRP A 133 31.96 -7.24 55.54
C TRP A 133 33.23 -7.10 56.37
N LEU A 134 34.37 -6.93 55.69
CA LEU A 134 35.63 -6.64 56.35
C LEU A 134 35.58 -5.28 57.07
N ALA A 135 35.82 -5.35 58.37
CA ALA A 135 35.95 -4.18 59.24
C ALA A 135 37.06 -4.42 60.29
N PRO A 136 38.33 -4.57 59.89
CA PRO A 136 39.43 -4.71 60.84
C PRO A 136 39.63 -3.41 61.65
N PHE A 137 40.17 -3.54 62.87
CA PHE A 137 40.47 -2.41 63.74
C PHE A 137 41.87 -2.53 64.33
N GLY A 138 42.71 -1.51 64.10
CA GLY A 138 44.12 -1.47 64.47
C GLY A 138 45.04 -1.93 63.34
N ALA A 139 46.28 -1.42 63.33
CA ALA A 139 47.24 -1.63 62.25
C ALA A 139 47.51 -3.12 61.95
N ASP A 140 47.65 -3.95 62.98
CA ASP A 140 47.92 -5.40 62.81
C ASP A 140 46.73 -6.12 62.16
N ALA A 141 45.50 -5.81 62.61
CA ALA A 141 44.29 -6.40 62.04
C ALA A 141 44.04 -5.92 60.61
N VAL A 142 44.35 -4.65 60.31
CA VAL A 142 44.28 -4.09 58.96
C VAL A 142 45.28 -4.77 58.04
N ALA A 143 46.52 -5.02 58.49
CA ALA A 143 47.53 -5.71 57.70
C ALA A 143 47.13 -7.17 57.40
N ALA A 144 46.55 -7.87 58.39
CA ALA A 144 46.13 -9.26 58.31
C ALA A 144 44.80 -9.51 57.57
N ALA A 145 44.02 -8.47 57.25
CA ALA A 145 42.72 -8.63 56.60
C ALA A 145 42.88 -9.05 55.12
N GLU A 146 42.32 -10.19 54.73
CA GLU A 146 42.34 -10.71 53.35
C GLU A 146 40.93 -10.70 52.75
N LEU A 147 40.84 -10.53 51.42
CA LEU A 147 39.57 -10.60 50.72
C LEU A 147 38.96 -12.01 50.81
N PRO A 148 37.66 -12.14 51.13
CA PRO A 148 36.98 -13.43 51.10
C PRO A 148 36.69 -13.87 49.66
N ASP A 149 36.63 -15.19 49.42
CA ASP A 149 36.31 -15.77 48.10
C ASP A 149 34.86 -15.51 47.64
N ARG A 150 33.97 -15.11 48.57
CA ARG A 150 32.54 -14.90 48.32
C ARG A 150 32.14 -13.48 48.67
N ALA A 151 31.18 -12.93 47.92
CA ALA A 151 30.58 -11.66 48.26
C ALA A 151 29.74 -11.75 49.55
N PRO A 152 29.58 -10.65 50.31
CA PRO A 152 28.91 -10.66 51.60
C PRO A 152 27.45 -11.11 51.57
N ALA A 153 27.07 -12.16 52.31
CA ALA A 153 25.68 -12.64 52.37
C ALA A 153 24.74 -11.60 53.03
N PRO A 154 23.40 -11.73 52.88
CA PRO A 154 22.45 -10.92 53.66
C PRO A 154 22.72 -10.98 55.18
N GLY A 155 22.64 -9.83 55.85
CA GLY A 155 22.96 -9.69 57.27
C GLY A 155 21.81 -9.99 58.23
N GLY A 156 20.57 -10.13 57.72
CA GLY A 156 19.39 -10.54 58.50
C GLY A 156 18.78 -9.44 59.40
N MET A 157 19.30 -8.21 59.38
CA MET A 157 18.75 -7.09 60.16
C MET A 157 17.68 -6.29 59.42
N ILE A 158 17.75 -6.27 58.08
CA ILE A 158 16.81 -5.55 57.21
C ILE A 158 16.02 -6.61 56.45
N ASP A 159 15.14 -7.32 57.14
CA ASP A 159 14.20 -8.25 56.51
C ASP A 159 12.77 -7.71 56.51
N ARG A 160 11.87 -8.39 55.80
CA ARG A 160 10.47 -8.00 55.67
C ARG A 160 9.80 -7.77 57.03
N ALA A 161 10.02 -8.66 57.99
CA ALA A 161 9.37 -8.58 59.30
C ALA A 161 9.89 -7.38 60.09
N ALA A 162 11.20 -7.17 60.12
CA ALA A 162 11.82 -6.03 60.79
C ALA A 162 11.35 -4.68 60.21
N ILE A 163 11.16 -4.61 58.89
CA ILE A 163 10.66 -3.39 58.22
C ILE A 163 9.18 -3.13 58.55
N LEU A 164 8.33 -4.15 58.56
CA LEU A 164 6.93 -3.97 58.94
C LEU A 164 6.80 -3.59 60.42
N ASP A 165 7.56 -4.22 61.31
CA ASP A 165 7.60 -3.86 62.74
C ASP A 165 8.07 -2.41 62.94
N PHE A 166 9.04 -1.96 62.14
CA PHE A 166 9.52 -0.58 62.17
C PHE A 166 8.44 0.41 61.71
N LEU A 167 7.79 0.16 60.57
CA LEU A 167 6.81 1.08 59.98
C LEU A 167 5.50 1.16 60.77
N LEU A 168 5.06 0.04 61.35
CA LEU A 168 3.78 -0.11 62.05
C LEU A 168 3.91 0.01 63.58
N ASP A 169 5.05 0.49 64.08
CA ASP A 169 5.25 0.81 65.48
C ASP A 169 4.18 1.79 65.99
N PRO A 170 3.32 1.40 66.94
CA PRO A 170 2.22 2.23 67.41
C PRO A 170 2.68 3.50 68.14
N GLY A 171 3.95 3.60 68.52
CA GLY A 171 4.53 4.76 69.18
C GLY A 171 4.92 5.90 68.23
N THR A 172 5.04 5.65 66.93
CA THR A 172 5.55 6.62 65.95
C THR A 172 4.82 6.51 64.61
N TRP A 173 4.24 7.61 64.12
CA TRP A 173 3.59 7.60 62.81
C TRP A 173 4.62 7.74 61.68
N ARG A 174 5.11 6.61 61.16
CA ARG A 174 6.15 6.56 60.10
C ARG A 174 5.60 6.48 58.68
N VAL A 175 4.32 6.11 58.54
CA VAL A 175 3.66 5.90 57.23
C VAL A 175 3.63 7.17 56.38
N GLY A 176 3.39 8.34 56.98
CA GLY A 176 3.41 9.62 56.25
C GLY A 176 4.79 9.96 55.68
N VAL A 177 5.86 9.76 56.46
CA VAL A 177 7.24 9.96 56.00
C VAL A 177 7.61 8.98 54.90
N LEU A 178 7.21 7.70 55.02
CA LEU A 178 7.41 6.71 53.96
C LEU A 178 6.75 7.14 52.66
N GLY A 179 5.50 7.63 52.71
CA GLY A 179 4.77 8.06 51.51
C GLY A 179 5.52 9.14 50.72
N VAL A 180 6.00 10.18 51.40
CA VAL A 180 6.80 11.23 50.75
C VAL A 180 8.15 10.69 50.25
N LEU A 181 8.76 9.77 51.00
CA LEU A 181 10.04 9.18 50.64
C LEU A 181 9.93 8.31 49.37
N LEU A 182 8.89 7.50 49.23
CA LEU A 182 8.64 6.69 48.03
C LEU A 182 8.51 7.57 46.78
N ASP A 183 7.69 8.62 46.86
CA ASP A 183 7.45 9.50 45.71
C ASP A 183 8.65 10.38 45.36
N ALA A 184 9.44 10.78 46.35
CA ALA A 184 10.69 11.52 46.12
C ALA A 184 11.77 10.61 45.51
N VAL A 185 11.87 9.36 45.97
CA VAL A 185 12.80 8.37 45.41
C VAL A 185 12.41 7.98 43.99
N ASP A 186 11.12 7.81 43.71
CA ASP A 186 10.63 7.54 42.35
C ASP A 186 11.06 8.63 41.38
N GLN A 187 10.87 9.90 41.75
CA GLN A 187 11.35 11.03 40.96
C GLN A 187 12.87 11.00 40.79
N ALA A 188 13.63 10.74 41.85
CA ALA A 188 15.09 10.67 41.80
C ALA A 188 15.58 9.57 40.84
N MET A 189 14.94 8.39 40.85
CA MET A 189 15.26 7.27 39.95
C MET A 189 14.95 7.59 38.48
N HIS A 190 14.01 8.50 38.22
CA HIS A 190 13.66 8.99 36.88
C HIS A 190 14.36 10.32 36.52
N GLY A 191 15.46 10.66 37.20
CA GLY A 191 16.31 11.83 36.87
C GLY A 191 15.88 13.15 37.51
N GLY A 192 14.93 13.10 38.43
CA GLY A 192 14.52 14.22 39.28
C GLY A 192 15.52 14.54 40.41
N PRO A 193 15.12 15.39 41.37
CA PRO A 193 15.98 15.80 42.49
C PRO A 193 16.38 14.61 43.37
N GLY A 194 17.64 14.56 43.81
CA GLY A 194 18.11 13.57 44.78
C GLY A 194 17.48 13.76 46.16
N VAL A 195 17.46 12.71 46.98
CA VAL A 195 16.81 12.73 48.30
C VAL A 195 17.84 12.69 49.42
N VAL A 196 17.70 13.59 50.39
CA VAL A 196 18.50 13.65 51.61
C VAL A 196 17.60 13.38 52.80
N LEU A 197 17.86 12.28 53.51
CA LEU A 197 17.10 11.90 54.70
C LEU A 197 17.94 12.14 55.95
N VAL A 198 17.39 12.91 56.90
CA VAL A 198 18.02 13.17 58.18
C VAL A 198 17.64 12.06 59.15
N CYS A 199 18.61 11.21 59.52
CA CYS A 199 18.43 10.03 60.37
C CYS A 199 19.26 10.14 61.65
N ALA A 200 18.74 9.67 62.79
CA ALA A 200 19.45 9.67 64.06
C ALA A 200 20.78 8.90 64.00
N ASP A 201 20.80 7.78 63.29
CA ASP A 201 21.96 6.92 63.10
C ASP A 201 21.88 6.11 61.80
N SER A 202 22.98 5.40 61.48
CA SER A 202 23.08 4.56 60.29
C SER A 202 22.15 3.33 60.32
N GLU A 203 21.66 2.92 61.49
CA GLU A 203 20.75 1.79 61.61
C GLU A 203 19.33 2.19 61.21
N ASN A 204 18.83 3.33 61.70
CA ASN A 204 17.55 3.87 61.25
C ASN A 204 17.60 4.27 59.77
N ALA A 205 18.73 4.80 59.29
CA ALA A 205 18.95 5.01 57.86
C ALA A 205 18.78 3.71 57.05
N ALA A 206 19.37 2.60 57.50
CA ALA A 206 19.23 1.31 56.85
C ALA A 206 17.77 0.79 56.89
N ARG A 207 17.02 1.05 57.96
CA ARG A 207 15.58 0.70 58.06
C ARG A 207 14.72 1.51 57.09
N TRP A 208 14.97 2.81 56.92
CA TRP A 208 14.25 3.62 55.92
C TRP A 208 14.57 3.24 54.48
N ILE A 209 15.85 2.98 54.18
CA ILE A 209 16.26 2.45 52.87
C ILE A 209 15.62 1.07 52.64
N GLY A 210 15.60 0.23 53.67
CA GLY A 210 14.90 -1.06 53.67
C GLY A 210 13.41 -0.91 53.40
N ALA A 211 12.74 0.06 54.04
CA ALA A 211 11.34 0.36 53.80
C ALA A 211 11.08 0.68 52.32
N VAL A 212 11.81 1.62 51.73
CA VAL A 212 11.68 1.93 50.29
C VAL A 212 11.94 0.69 49.43
N SER A 213 13.02 -0.04 49.73
CA SER A 213 13.44 -1.22 48.95
C SER A 213 12.44 -2.38 49.01
N HIS A 214 11.69 -2.54 50.09
CA HIS A 214 10.71 -3.61 50.25
C HIS A 214 9.36 -3.32 49.57
N PHE A 215 9.03 -2.06 49.31
CA PHE A 215 7.84 -1.64 48.54
C PHE A 215 8.08 -1.63 47.02
N MET A 216 9.21 -2.17 46.57
CA MET A 216 9.49 -2.57 45.19
C MET A 216 10.00 -4.02 45.17
N SER A 217 10.06 -4.64 43.99
CA SER A 217 10.64 -5.98 43.84
C SER A 217 12.17 -5.98 44.09
N PRO A 218 12.78 -7.14 44.43
CA PRO A 218 14.23 -7.21 44.61
C PRO A 218 15.05 -6.80 43.38
N GLY A 219 14.55 -7.08 42.17
CA GLY A 219 15.14 -6.66 40.90
C GLY A 219 15.06 -5.15 40.68
N ALA A 220 13.89 -4.54 40.91
CA ALA A 220 13.74 -3.08 40.88
C ALA A 220 14.66 -2.40 41.91
N ALA A 221 14.83 -3.01 43.10
CA ALA A 221 15.74 -2.52 44.13
C ALA A 221 17.22 -2.50 43.71
N GLN A 222 17.62 -3.27 42.70
CA GLN A 222 18.98 -3.18 42.14
C GLN A 222 19.23 -1.85 41.44
N LYS A 223 18.18 -1.13 41.02
CA LYS A 223 18.30 0.22 40.42
C LYS A 223 18.23 1.33 41.46
N PHE A 224 17.84 1.02 42.69
CA PHE A 224 17.72 1.99 43.75
C PHE A 224 19.06 2.21 44.46
N GLY A 225 19.83 3.23 44.04
CA GLY A 225 21.05 3.66 44.72
C GLY A 225 20.80 4.42 46.03
N TRP A 226 21.58 4.12 47.07
CA TRP A 226 21.42 4.70 48.42
C TRP A 226 22.74 4.75 49.22
N SER A 227 22.74 5.57 50.29
CA SER A 227 23.83 5.65 51.29
C SER A 227 23.28 5.71 52.71
N THR A 228 23.77 4.85 53.60
CA THR A 228 23.31 4.80 55.01
C THR A 228 23.92 5.88 55.90
N ALA A 229 25.01 6.53 55.47
CA ALA A 229 25.68 7.57 56.25
C ALA A 229 26.55 8.48 55.37
N ASP A 230 26.20 9.75 55.31
CA ASP A 230 26.98 10.82 54.68
C ASP A 230 26.97 12.09 55.55
N ARG A 231 27.77 13.08 55.15
CA ARG A 231 27.74 14.42 55.73
C ARG A 231 27.13 15.39 54.73
N SER A 232 26.51 16.46 55.22
CA SER A 232 25.95 17.49 54.32
C SER A 232 26.99 18.14 53.41
N SER A 233 28.27 18.12 53.80
CA SER A 233 29.39 18.59 52.99
C SER A 233 29.79 17.65 51.84
N THR A 234 29.41 16.36 51.88
CA THR A 234 29.80 15.34 50.89
C THR A 234 28.61 14.69 50.18
N VAL A 235 27.39 15.03 50.59
CA VAL A 235 26.17 14.38 50.08
C VAL A 235 25.95 14.63 48.58
N VAL A 236 26.26 15.83 48.08
CA VAL A 236 26.14 16.17 46.65
C VAL A 236 27.07 15.31 45.80
N ASP A 237 28.30 15.07 46.26
CA ASP A 237 29.26 14.21 45.57
C ASP A 237 28.77 12.76 45.55
N THR A 238 28.04 12.32 46.58
CA THR A 238 27.46 10.96 46.63
C THR A 238 26.29 10.82 45.66
N LEU A 239 25.38 11.80 45.65
CA LEU A 239 24.23 11.82 44.73
C LEU A 239 24.69 11.85 43.26
N SER A 240 25.73 12.64 42.95
CA SER A 240 26.29 12.72 41.58
C SER A 240 26.88 11.40 41.05
N ARG A 241 27.03 10.38 41.90
CA ARG A 241 27.56 9.05 41.55
C ARG A 241 26.47 8.00 41.35
N GLY A 242 25.22 8.41 41.17
CA GLY A 242 24.08 7.52 40.95
C GLY A 242 23.40 7.04 42.23
N VAL A 243 23.61 7.74 43.36
CA VAL A 243 22.82 7.53 44.58
C VAL A 243 21.56 8.38 44.52
N HIS A 244 20.41 7.78 44.77
CA HIS A 244 19.12 8.48 44.80
C HIS A 244 18.76 8.96 46.21
N LEU A 245 19.06 8.16 47.24
CA LEU A 245 18.77 8.47 48.65
C LEU A 245 20.04 8.45 49.51
N ALA A 246 20.42 9.59 50.08
CA ALA A 246 21.56 9.68 50.99
C ALA A 246 21.14 10.11 52.39
N CYS A 247 21.58 9.38 53.42
CA CYS A 247 21.23 9.67 54.81
C CYS A 247 22.31 10.52 55.50
N VAL A 248 21.90 11.56 56.23
CA VAL A 248 22.79 12.47 56.98
C VAL A 248 22.33 12.57 58.45
N PRO A 249 23.22 12.92 59.40
CA PRO A 249 22.85 13.02 60.81
C PRO A 249 22.08 14.32 61.16
N PRO A 250 21.32 14.37 62.28
CA PRO A 250 20.44 15.52 62.62
C PRO A 250 21.15 16.82 63.00
N GLY A 251 22.47 16.78 63.20
CA GLY A 251 23.29 17.95 63.48
C GLY A 251 23.89 18.63 62.24
N ASP A 252 23.70 18.05 61.06
CA ASP A 252 24.23 18.60 59.82
C ASP A 252 23.33 19.70 59.26
N ALA A 253 23.94 20.78 58.75
CA ALA A 253 23.20 21.84 58.08
C ALA A 253 22.72 21.33 56.71
N VAL A 254 21.43 21.04 56.61
CA VAL A 254 20.76 20.53 55.40
C VAL A 254 19.91 21.58 54.68
N ASP A 255 19.59 22.67 55.37
CA ASP A 255 18.88 23.81 54.79
C ASP A 255 19.73 24.45 53.67
N GLY A 256 19.27 24.33 52.42
CA GLY A 256 19.93 24.94 51.26
C GLY A 256 20.81 24.00 50.43
N ILE A 257 20.73 22.67 50.62
CA ILE A 257 21.29 21.72 49.65
C ILE A 257 20.48 21.83 48.35
N ALA A 258 20.98 22.62 47.41
CA ALA A 258 20.29 22.92 46.17
C ALA A 258 20.09 21.65 45.32
N GLY A 259 18.88 21.52 44.75
CA GLY A 259 18.55 20.40 43.86
C GLY A 259 18.25 19.07 44.57
N CYS A 260 17.99 19.09 45.88
CA CYS A 260 17.62 17.89 46.66
C CYS A 260 16.31 18.08 47.42
N VAL A 261 15.55 17.01 47.62
CA VAL A 261 14.43 16.95 48.59
C VAL A 261 14.99 16.56 49.95
N VAL A 262 14.71 17.34 50.99
CA VAL A 262 15.18 17.11 52.36
C VAL A 262 14.02 16.69 53.25
N LEU A 263 14.18 15.57 53.94
CA LEU A 263 13.21 15.01 54.89
C LEU A 263 13.91 14.62 56.19
N GLY A 264 13.26 14.81 57.33
CA GLY A 264 13.66 14.22 58.61
C GLY A 264 12.85 12.98 58.94
N GLU A 265 13.50 11.97 59.54
CA GLU A 265 12.81 10.73 59.92
C GLU A 265 11.74 10.90 61.00
N THR A 266 11.79 12.01 61.76
CA THR A 266 10.80 12.38 62.78
C THR A 266 9.87 13.50 62.32
N ASP A 267 9.93 13.89 61.05
CA ASP A 267 9.07 14.94 60.51
C ASP A 267 7.60 14.49 60.50
N THR A 268 6.70 15.47 60.52
CA THR A 268 5.29 15.29 60.24
C THR A 268 4.95 16.02 58.93
N PRO A 269 5.27 15.44 57.76
CA PRO A 269 4.97 16.07 56.48
C PRO A 269 3.46 16.16 56.25
N ASP A 270 3.03 17.16 55.48
CA ASP A 270 1.66 17.21 54.98
C ASP A 270 1.55 16.26 53.77
N VAL A 271 0.79 15.18 53.92
CA VAL A 271 0.58 14.19 52.87
C VAL A 271 -0.44 14.71 51.86
N GLY A 272 -0.09 14.69 50.58
CA GLY A 272 -0.92 15.14 49.47
C GLY A 272 -1.93 14.09 48.98
N GLU A 273 -2.60 14.41 47.87
CA GLU A 273 -3.57 13.53 47.20
C GLU A 273 -3.15 13.27 45.75
N TRP A 274 -3.24 12.01 45.29
CA TRP A 274 -2.89 11.65 43.93
C TRP A 274 -3.82 12.34 42.91
N GLY A 275 -3.24 12.95 41.88
CA GLY A 275 -3.97 13.82 40.94
C GLY A 275 -4.40 15.19 41.51
N GLY A 276 -4.06 15.48 42.77
CA GLY A 276 -4.44 16.70 43.49
C GLY A 276 -3.23 17.47 44.04
N GLU A 277 -3.26 17.77 45.33
CA GLU A 277 -2.20 18.55 46.00
C GLU A 277 -0.95 17.68 46.24
N PRO A 278 0.27 18.20 46.00
CA PRO A 278 1.51 17.48 46.29
C PRO A 278 1.76 17.34 47.80
N HIS A 279 2.60 16.38 48.18
CA HIS A 279 3.14 16.34 49.54
C HIS A 279 3.95 17.61 49.84
N ARG A 280 3.98 18.01 51.10
CA ARG A 280 4.81 19.12 51.59
C ARG A 280 5.71 18.66 52.72
N THR A 281 7.03 18.77 52.51
CA THR A 281 8.03 18.46 53.55
C THR A 281 8.01 19.52 54.66
N ALA A 282 8.61 19.22 55.82
CA ALA A 282 8.75 20.20 56.91
C ALA A 282 9.56 21.45 56.50
N THR A 283 10.45 21.31 55.51
CA THR A 283 11.21 22.41 54.89
C THR A 283 10.41 23.19 53.84
N GLY A 284 9.16 22.80 53.57
CA GLY A 284 8.23 23.46 52.65
C GLY A 284 8.40 23.07 51.18
N GLN A 285 9.21 22.04 50.89
CA GLN A 285 9.40 21.53 49.53
C GLN A 285 8.19 20.70 49.10
N LEU A 286 7.85 20.77 47.81
CA LEU A 286 6.71 20.05 47.25
C LEU A 286 7.18 18.80 46.52
N VAL A 287 6.54 17.66 46.81
CA VAL A 287 6.81 16.37 46.15
C VAL A 287 5.49 15.87 45.55
N PRO A 288 5.38 15.80 44.21
CA PRO A 288 4.22 15.21 43.54
C PRO A 288 3.87 13.83 44.10
N VAL A 289 2.59 13.58 44.34
CA VAL A 289 2.10 12.27 44.82
C VAL A 289 2.08 11.29 43.66
N THR A 290 2.63 10.10 43.85
CA THR A 290 2.51 8.99 42.89
C THR A 290 1.56 7.93 43.43
N ALA A 291 1.05 7.08 42.54
CA ALA A 291 0.25 5.92 42.93
C ALA A 291 1.03 4.99 43.89
N TRP A 292 2.37 4.97 43.83
CA TRP A 292 3.19 4.11 44.66
C TRP A 292 3.01 4.37 46.16
N SER A 293 3.01 5.64 46.59
CA SER A 293 2.81 5.99 47.99
C SER A 293 1.39 5.71 48.48
N VAL A 294 0.38 5.86 47.61
CA VAL A 294 -1.02 5.55 47.94
C VAL A 294 -1.21 4.03 48.13
N LEU A 295 -0.64 3.23 47.23
CA LEU A 295 -0.64 1.77 47.33
C LEU A 295 0.07 1.32 48.61
N ALA A 296 1.23 1.91 48.93
CA ALA A 296 1.98 1.58 50.13
C ALA A 296 1.20 1.90 51.41
N GLN A 297 0.54 3.06 51.48
CA GLN A 297 -0.30 3.44 52.61
C GLN A 297 -1.48 2.49 52.81
N THR A 298 -2.12 2.08 51.71
CA THR A 298 -3.27 1.16 51.72
C THR A 298 -2.87 -0.25 52.17
N VAL A 299 -1.68 -0.69 51.79
CA VAL A 299 -1.14 -1.99 52.19
C VAL A 299 -0.76 -2.01 53.68
N LEU A 300 -0.38 -0.86 54.25
CA LEU A 300 0.07 -0.71 55.65
C LEU A 300 -1.07 -0.56 56.68
N VAL A 301 -2.30 -0.98 56.36
CA VAL A 301 -3.43 -0.94 57.30
C VAL A 301 -3.20 -1.87 58.51
N ASP A 302 -2.65 -3.06 58.28
CA ASP A 302 -2.27 -4.00 59.33
C ASP A 302 -1.07 -4.88 58.92
N PRO A 303 -0.29 -5.42 59.88
CA PRO A 303 0.93 -6.16 59.58
C PRO A 303 0.72 -7.41 58.71
N ASP A 304 -0.40 -8.13 58.86
CA ASP A 304 -0.64 -9.36 58.12
C ASP A 304 -1.05 -9.09 56.67
N SER A 305 -1.88 -8.07 56.44
CA SER A 305 -2.22 -7.61 55.09
C SER A 305 -1.00 -7.04 54.38
N ALA A 306 -0.17 -6.26 55.08
CA ALA A 306 1.07 -5.72 54.54
C ALA A 306 2.02 -6.82 54.10
N ARG A 307 2.25 -7.82 54.97
CA ARG A 307 3.10 -8.97 54.64
C ARG A 307 2.58 -9.75 53.43
N ARG A 308 1.27 -10.08 53.39
CA ARG A 308 0.69 -10.83 52.27
C ARG A 308 0.84 -10.09 50.93
N ALA A 309 0.55 -8.80 50.90
CA ALA A 309 0.65 -8.00 49.68
C ALA A 309 2.10 -7.93 49.17
N LEU A 310 3.04 -7.71 50.09
CA LEU A 310 4.46 -7.62 49.78
C LEU A 310 5.10 -8.98 49.41
N ASP A 311 4.63 -10.09 49.98
CA ASP A 311 5.04 -11.43 49.55
C ASP A 311 4.50 -11.75 48.14
N HIS A 312 3.26 -11.32 47.85
CA HIS A 312 2.66 -11.50 46.53
C HIS A 312 3.33 -10.60 45.47
N GLN A 313 3.70 -9.36 45.83
CA GLN A 313 4.52 -8.46 45.02
C GLN A 313 5.82 -9.15 44.54
N ASP A 314 6.56 -9.77 45.45
CA ASP A 314 7.81 -10.46 45.10
C ASP A 314 7.55 -11.73 44.27
N ALA A 315 6.47 -12.47 44.55
CA ALA A 315 6.09 -13.64 43.76
C ALA A 315 5.73 -13.28 42.31
N LEU A 316 4.97 -12.19 42.11
CA LEU A 316 4.61 -11.67 40.79
C LEU A 316 5.84 -11.19 40.02
N ALA A 317 6.72 -10.43 40.68
CA ALA A 317 7.96 -9.98 40.08
C ALA A 317 8.82 -11.16 39.61
N ALA A 318 9.00 -12.17 40.46
CA ALA A 318 9.74 -13.38 40.13
C ALA A 318 9.09 -14.17 38.98
N ALA A 319 7.76 -14.24 38.93
CA ALA A 319 7.03 -14.93 37.86
C ALA A 319 7.34 -14.32 36.49
N VAL A 320 7.44 -12.98 36.40
CA VAL A 320 7.75 -12.26 35.15
C VAL A 320 9.26 -12.02 34.93
N GLY A 321 10.12 -12.58 35.78
CA GLY A 321 11.57 -12.56 35.69
C GLY A 321 12.29 -11.41 36.40
N ASP A 322 11.55 -10.47 37.01
CA ASP A 322 12.05 -9.36 37.83
C ASP A 322 13.20 -8.53 37.23
N ARG A 323 13.08 -8.21 35.93
CA ARG A 323 14.04 -7.36 35.22
C ARG A 323 13.39 -6.07 34.81
N ASP A 324 14.05 -4.97 35.14
CA ASP A 324 13.66 -3.63 34.73
C ASP A 324 12.22 -3.21 35.07
N LEU A 325 11.58 -3.89 36.03
CA LEU A 325 10.23 -3.56 36.48
C LEU A 325 10.17 -2.17 37.11
N ALA A 326 9.08 -1.46 36.86
CA ALA A 326 8.77 -0.24 37.58
C ALA A 326 8.56 -0.52 39.07
N GLY A 327 8.98 0.39 39.95
CA GLY A 327 8.96 0.17 41.40
C GLY A 327 7.58 -0.17 41.95
N ALA A 328 6.53 0.49 41.43
CA ALA A 328 5.16 0.34 41.90
C ALA A 328 4.40 -0.84 41.26
N TRP A 329 4.80 -1.30 40.07
CA TRP A 329 3.99 -2.23 39.26
C TRP A 329 3.68 -3.56 39.96
N PRO A 330 4.66 -4.28 40.56
CA PRO A 330 4.36 -5.54 41.24
C PRO A 330 3.41 -5.36 42.44
N LEU A 331 3.46 -4.21 43.11
CA LEU A 331 2.57 -3.91 44.24
C LEU A 331 1.15 -3.61 43.75
N ALA A 332 1.01 -2.88 42.64
CA ALA A 332 -0.28 -2.60 42.01
C ALA A 332 -0.99 -3.91 41.60
N MET A 333 -0.27 -4.82 40.95
CA MET A 333 -0.79 -6.15 40.61
C MET A 333 -1.24 -6.93 41.87
N ALA A 334 -0.49 -6.84 42.97
CA ALA A 334 -0.87 -7.46 44.24
C ALA A 334 -2.12 -6.84 44.89
N VAL A 335 -2.32 -5.53 44.74
CA VAL A 335 -3.54 -4.84 45.18
C VAL A 335 -4.75 -5.26 44.35
N ILE A 336 -4.61 -5.36 43.03
CA ILE A 336 -5.68 -5.80 42.11
C ILE A 336 -6.10 -7.25 42.40
N ALA A 337 -5.15 -8.12 42.73
CA ALA A 337 -5.43 -9.50 43.07
C ALA A 337 -6.11 -9.68 44.46
N ASN A 338 -6.21 -8.62 45.28
CA ASN A 338 -6.70 -8.70 46.65
C ASN A 338 -7.88 -7.76 46.92
N PRO A 339 -9.13 -8.28 46.95
CA PRO A 339 -10.34 -7.50 47.22
C PRO A 339 -10.32 -6.67 48.51
N ALA A 340 -9.54 -7.06 49.51
CA ALA A 340 -9.44 -6.30 50.76
C ALA A 340 -8.65 -4.99 50.62
N LEU A 341 -7.94 -4.78 49.51
CA LEU A 341 -7.09 -3.60 49.25
C LEU A 341 -7.66 -2.69 48.15
N HIS A 342 -8.89 -2.94 47.69
CA HIS A 342 -9.50 -2.20 46.58
C HIS A 342 -9.80 -0.72 46.88
N ASP A 343 -9.57 -0.24 48.10
CA ASP A 343 -9.59 1.20 48.42
C ASP A 343 -8.58 1.99 47.57
N ALA A 344 -7.50 1.36 47.08
CA ALA A 344 -6.53 1.93 46.13
C ALA A 344 -6.58 1.29 44.73
N LEU A 345 -7.74 0.73 44.35
CA LEU A 345 -7.92 0.13 43.02
C LEU A 345 -7.73 1.12 41.86
N PRO A 346 -8.18 2.40 41.93
CA PRO A 346 -7.92 3.38 40.87
C PRO A 346 -6.43 3.61 40.62
N GLU A 347 -5.64 3.76 41.69
CA GLU A 347 -4.19 3.96 41.65
C GLU A 347 -3.47 2.71 41.11
N ALA A 348 -3.88 1.52 41.57
CA ALA A 348 -3.35 0.27 41.06
C ALA A 348 -3.63 0.08 39.56
N THR A 349 -4.86 0.42 39.13
CA THR A 349 -5.27 0.38 37.72
C THR A 349 -4.41 1.32 36.88
N ALA A 350 -4.19 2.56 37.33
CA ALA A 350 -3.33 3.50 36.62
C ALA A 350 -1.90 2.97 36.45
N VAL A 351 -1.32 2.42 37.52
CA VAL A 351 0.03 1.81 37.45
C VAL A 351 0.06 0.63 36.48
N VAL A 352 -0.94 -0.25 36.47
CA VAL A 352 -0.97 -1.37 35.53
C VAL A 352 -1.12 -0.89 34.08
N LEU A 353 -1.96 0.11 33.83
CA LEU A 353 -2.13 0.65 32.48
C LEU A 353 -0.86 1.36 31.97
N GLU A 354 -0.14 2.07 32.83
CA GLU A 354 1.02 2.88 32.44
C GLU A 354 2.36 2.14 32.49
N GLN A 355 2.52 1.17 33.39
CA GLN A 355 3.83 0.62 33.77
C GLN A 355 3.95 -0.90 33.59
N SER A 356 2.98 -1.55 32.94
CA SER A 356 3.07 -2.99 32.65
C SER A 356 4.23 -3.33 31.70
N PRO A 357 5.11 -4.27 32.05
CA PRO A 357 6.27 -4.60 31.22
C PRO A 357 5.91 -5.47 30.00
N ASP A 358 6.60 -5.25 28.89
CA ASP A 358 6.36 -5.97 27.62
C ASP A 358 6.58 -7.49 27.73
N THR A 359 7.41 -7.92 28.68
CA THR A 359 7.69 -9.34 28.95
C THR A 359 6.46 -10.12 29.40
N LEU A 360 5.40 -9.45 29.88
CA LEU A 360 4.13 -10.07 30.28
C LEU A 360 3.47 -10.89 29.18
N SER A 361 3.73 -10.57 27.91
CA SER A 361 3.22 -11.36 26.78
C SER A 361 3.60 -12.85 26.84
N ALA A 362 4.69 -13.20 27.53
CA ALA A 362 5.14 -14.58 27.75
C ALA A 362 4.51 -15.28 28.96
N PHE A 363 3.69 -14.57 29.76
CA PHE A 363 3.16 -15.04 31.05
C PHE A 363 1.62 -14.96 31.07
N PRO A 364 0.91 -16.00 30.61
CA PRO A 364 -0.53 -15.94 30.35
C PRO A 364 -1.41 -15.67 31.57
N ASP A 365 -1.01 -16.14 32.75
CA ASP A 365 -1.81 -16.01 33.97
C ASP A 365 -1.77 -14.55 34.49
N GLU A 366 -0.59 -13.94 34.52
CA GLU A 366 -0.38 -12.54 34.88
C GLU A 366 -0.98 -11.61 33.81
N LEU A 367 -0.83 -11.94 32.53
CA LEU A 367 -1.44 -11.19 31.43
C LEU A 367 -2.97 -11.22 31.50
N ALA A 368 -3.59 -12.30 32.00
CA ALA A 368 -5.03 -12.37 32.19
C ALA A 368 -5.54 -11.38 33.25
N VAL A 369 -4.73 -11.07 34.27
CA VAL A 369 -5.05 -10.02 35.24
C VAL A 369 -5.05 -8.64 34.57
N VAL A 370 -4.04 -8.35 33.74
CA VAL A 370 -4.00 -7.11 32.95
C VAL A 370 -5.19 -7.02 31.98
N ALA A 371 -5.54 -8.13 31.32
CA ALA A 371 -6.71 -8.18 30.45
C ALA A 371 -8.02 -7.89 31.20
N HIS A 372 -8.18 -8.40 32.43
CA HIS A 372 -9.33 -8.08 33.25
C HIS A 372 -9.37 -6.59 33.64
N VAL A 373 -8.22 -6.02 34.00
CA VAL A 373 -8.11 -4.58 34.33
C VAL A 373 -8.49 -3.72 33.13
N VAL A 374 -8.00 -4.06 31.94
CA VAL A 374 -8.34 -3.36 30.69
C VAL A 374 -9.83 -3.50 30.38
N ASP A 375 -10.39 -4.70 30.50
CA ASP A 375 -11.82 -4.97 30.23
C ASP A 375 -12.74 -4.17 31.17
N GLU A 376 -12.41 -4.08 32.47
CA GLU A 376 -13.16 -3.29 33.46
C GLU A 376 -12.95 -1.77 33.28
N HIS A 377 -11.76 -1.33 32.85
CA HIS A 377 -11.48 0.08 32.59
C HIS A 377 -12.24 0.61 31.37
N LEU A 378 -12.43 -0.24 30.35
CA LEU A 378 -13.16 0.12 29.14
C LEU A 378 -14.68 0.04 29.36
N PRO A 379 -15.45 1.13 29.11
CA PRO A 379 -16.90 1.13 29.20
C PRO A 379 -17.55 -0.03 28.44
N GLY A 380 -18.64 -0.59 28.97
CA GLY A 380 -19.29 -1.78 28.38
C GLY A 380 -19.89 -1.56 26.97
N ASN A 381 -20.08 -0.31 26.56
CA ASN A 381 -20.53 0.05 25.21
C ASN A 381 -19.31 0.18 24.27
N MET A 382 -19.35 -0.47 23.10
CA MET A 382 -18.25 -0.45 22.13
C MET A 382 -17.89 0.97 21.65
N GLY A 383 -18.87 1.82 21.39
CA GLY A 383 -18.65 3.20 20.97
C GLY A 383 -17.96 4.05 22.03
N GLU A 384 -18.30 3.87 23.31
CA GLU A 384 -17.62 4.57 24.42
C GLU A 384 -16.22 4.00 24.67
N ALA A 385 -16.05 2.68 24.63
CA ALA A 385 -14.75 2.02 24.74
C ALA A 385 -13.80 2.45 23.62
N TRP A 386 -14.32 2.61 22.40
CA TRP A 386 -13.57 3.14 21.27
C TRP A 386 -13.02 4.54 21.52
N GLN A 387 -13.82 5.45 22.12
CA GLN A 387 -13.36 6.80 22.43
C GLN A 387 -12.21 6.80 23.43
N VAL A 388 -12.28 5.94 24.47
CA VAL A 388 -11.20 5.82 25.46
C VAL A 388 -9.88 5.42 24.79
N VAL A 389 -9.92 4.44 23.89
CA VAL A 389 -8.72 3.97 23.17
C VAL A 389 -8.24 4.98 22.12
N ALA A 390 -9.15 5.70 21.48
CA ALA A 390 -8.80 6.81 20.59
C ALA A 390 -8.11 7.94 21.36
N ASP A 391 -8.54 8.25 22.58
CA ASP A 391 -7.90 9.25 23.45
C ASP A 391 -6.49 8.81 23.87
N TRP A 392 -6.31 7.52 24.19
CA TRP A 392 -4.99 6.94 24.49
C TRP A 392 -3.99 7.15 23.36
N GLN A 393 -4.40 6.98 22.10
CA GLN A 393 -3.54 7.17 20.93
C GLN A 393 -2.97 8.59 20.83
N HIS A 394 -3.70 9.59 21.34
CA HIS A 394 -3.29 11.00 21.29
C HIS A 394 -2.58 11.47 22.58
N GLY A 395 -2.70 10.73 23.68
CA GLY A 395 -2.38 11.17 25.05
C GLY A 395 -1.17 10.53 25.73
N GLY A 396 -0.13 10.11 24.97
CA GLY A 396 1.06 9.46 25.53
C GLY A 396 0.96 7.93 25.67
N GLY A 397 -0.25 7.37 25.48
CA GLY A 397 -0.53 5.94 25.37
C GLY A 397 -0.37 5.13 26.67
N PRO A 398 -1.08 4.01 26.81
CA PRO A 398 -0.77 3.03 27.85
C PRO A 398 0.55 2.32 27.52
N ALA A 399 1.00 1.46 28.44
CA ALA A 399 2.12 0.56 28.18
C ALA A 399 1.87 -0.31 26.92
N PRO A 400 2.90 -0.67 26.13
CA PRO A 400 2.71 -1.38 24.86
C PRO A 400 1.93 -2.70 25.00
N VAL A 401 2.23 -3.51 26.02
CA VAL A 401 1.47 -4.76 26.27
C VAL A 401 -0.01 -4.50 26.60
N VAL A 402 -0.31 -3.37 27.26
CA VAL A 402 -1.69 -2.97 27.59
C VAL A 402 -2.43 -2.54 26.32
N TRP A 403 -1.73 -1.84 25.41
CA TRP A 403 -2.26 -1.48 24.09
C TRP A 403 -2.66 -2.73 23.29
N ASP A 404 -1.81 -3.75 23.26
CA ASP A 404 -2.07 -5.02 22.58
C ASP A 404 -3.27 -5.76 23.19
N VAL A 405 -3.33 -5.80 24.52
CA VAL A 405 -4.45 -6.41 25.26
C VAL A 405 -5.76 -5.67 25.00
N ALA A 406 -5.75 -4.34 25.01
CA ALA A 406 -6.91 -3.51 24.69
C ALA A 406 -7.41 -3.78 23.27
N GLY A 407 -6.50 -3.93 22.31
CA GLY A 407 -6.83 -4.31 20.94
C GLY A 407 -7.56 -5.64 20.84
N ARG A 408 -7.07 -6.66 21.56
CA ARG A 408 -7.74 -7.96 21.62
C ARG A 408 -9.12 -7.89 22.27
N VAL A 409 -9.26 -7.17 23.39
CA VAL A 409 -10.57 -6.96 24.07
C VAL A 409 -11.55 -6.25 23.15
N LEU A 410 -11.13 -5.14 22.53
CA LEU A 410 -11.98 -4.38 21.62
C LEU A 410 -12.36 -5.17 20.37
N THR A 411 -11.47 -6.01 19.84
CA THR A 411 -11.79 -6.87 18.70
C THR A 411 -12.91 -7.85 19.06
N TYR A 412 -12.84 -8.50 20.22
CA TYR A 412 -13.93 -9.37 20.68
C TYR A 412 -15.25 -8.62 20.87
N ARG A 413 -15.22 -7.41 21.45
CA ARG A 413 -16.41 -6.57 21.63
C ARG A 413 -16.99 -6.11 20.29
N ALA A 414 -16.15 -5.67 19.35
CA ALA A 414 -16.56 -5.28 18.01
C ALA A 414 -17.26 -6.43 17.27
N LEU A 415 -16.67 -7.63 17.28
CA LEU A 415 -17.25 -8.83 16.64
C LEU A 415 -18.61 -9.24 17.25
N ALA A 416 -18.86 -8.88 18.51
CA ALA A 416 -20.14 -9.11 19.18
C ALA A 416 -21.18 -7.99 18.91
N ASP A 417 -20.76 -6.78 18.56
CA ASP A 417 -21.61 -5.60 18.36
C ASP A 417 -21.87 -5.28 16.88
N ARG A 418 -22.94 -5.88 16.35
CA ARG A 418 -23.34 -5.69 14.94
C ARG A 418 -23.81 -4.27 14.63
N GLU A 419 -24.37 -3.56 15.61
CA GLU A 419 -24.87 -2.19 15.37
C GLU A 419 -23.68 -1.24 15.22
N TRP A 420 -22.67 -1.38 16.09
CA TRP A 420 -21.43 -0.62 15.98
C TRP A 420 -20.70 -0.87 14.65
N ILE A 421 -20.54 -2.15 14.24
CA ILE A 421 -19.91 -2.48 12.94
C ILE A 421 -20.65 -1.82 11.77
N ARG A 422 -21.99 -1.85 11.78
CA ARG A 422 -22.80 -1.28 10.70
C ARG A 422 -22.61 0.23 10.57
N ASP A 423 -22.52 0.92 11.71
CA ASP A 423 -22.47 2.37 11.77
C ASP A 423 -21.02 2.92 11.65
N SER A 424 -20.01 2.04 11.60
CA SER A 424 -18.57 2.37 11.49
C SER A 424 -18.06 2.41 10.03
N GLY A 425 -16.90 3.03 9.82
CA GLY A 425 -16.26 3.13 8.50
C GLY A 425 -14.75 2.81 8.52
N PRO A 426 -14.07 3.03 7.38
CA PRO A 426 -12.64 2.70 7.23
C PRO A 426 -11.72 3.42 8.21
N ALA A 427 -12.07 4.65 8.62
CA ALA A 427 -11.28 5.41 9.58
C ALA A 427 -11.30 4.76 10.97
N GLU A 428 -12.45 4.26 11.40
CA GLU A 428 -12.56 3.47 12.62
C GLU A 428 -11.85 2.13 12.47
N PHE A 429 -12.03 1.41 11.36
CA PHE A 429 -11.41 0.09 11.19
C PHE A 429 -9.88 0.12 11.08
N ALA A 430 -9.28 1.23 10.63
CA ALA A 430 -7.83 1.38 10.47
C ALA A 430 -7.03 1.16 11.76
N LEU A 431 -7.58 1.40 12.96
CA LEU A 431 -6.83 1.15 14.20
C LEU A 431 -6.56 -0.35 14.42
N PHE A 432 -7.48 -1.21 13.97
CA PHE A 432 -7.35 -2.66 14.12
C PHE A 432 -6.18 -3.23 13.31
N GLU A 433 -5.72 -2.52 12.27
CA GLU A 433 -4.50 -2.87 11.53
C GLU A 433 -3.23 -2.81 12.40
N THR A 434 -3.27 -2.00 13.47
CA THR A 434 -2.10 -1.76 14.33
C THR A 434 -1.93 -2.80 15.43
N TRP A 435 -2.95 -3.62 15.69
CA TRP A 435 -2.97 -4.56 16.81
C TRP A 435 -2.49 -5.96 16.42
N PRO A 436 -1.90 -6.69 17.37
CA PRO A 436 -1.45 -8.04 17.12
C PRO A 436 -2.62 -8.97 16.83
N HIS A 437 -2.42 -9.78 15.80
CA HIS A 437 -3.29 -10.86 15.40
C HIS A 437 -3.07 -12.10 16.27
N SER A 438 -4.14 -12.88 16.51
CA SER A 438 -4.04 -14.14 17.24
C SER A 438 -5.02 -15.20 16.73
N GLU A 439 -4.64 -16.48 16.83
CA GLU A 439 -5.44 -17.62 16.33
C GLU A 439 -6.83 -17.73 16.99
N ASP A 440 -7.01 -17.22 18.21
CA ASP A 440 -8.30 -17.19 18.89
C ASP A 440 -9.23 -16.09 18.35
N LEU A 441 -8.69 -14.97 17.86
CA LEU A 441 -9.45 -13.94 17.16
C LEU A 441 -9.85 -14.41 15.76
N GLU A 442 -8.95 -15.09 15.02
CA GLU A 442 -9.30 -15.71 13.74
C GLU A 442 -10.44 -16.72 13.89
N ARG A 443 -10.37 -17.59 14.91
CA ARG A 443 -11.44 -18.56 15.18
C ARG A 443 -12.76 -17.88 15.51
N GLU A 444 -12.74 -16.70 16.14
CA GLU A 444 -13.96 -15.94 16.38
C GLU A 444 -14.48 -15.27 15.11
N ALA A 445 -13.60 -14.69 14.30
CA ALA A 445 -13.93 -14.14 12.97
C ALA A 445 -14.57 -15.20 12.05
N GLU A 446 -14.02 -16.42 12.01
CA GLU A 446 -14.57 -17.54 11.26
C GLU A 446 -15.97 -17.93 11.73
N LYS A 447 -16.24 -17.92 13.04
CA LYS A 447 -17.59 -18.16 13.59
C LYS A 447 -18.57 -17.07 13.17
N VAL A 448 -18.15 -15.81 13.20
CA VAL A 448 -18.98 -14.67 12.78
C VAL A 448 -19.30 -14.79 11.29
N LEU A 449 -18.30 -15.03 10.43
CA LEU A 449 -18.49 -15.26 8.99
C LEU A 449 -19.42 -16.45 8.73
N SER A 450 -19.19 -17.58 9.40
CA SER A 450 -20.04 -18.77 9.29
C SER A 450 -21.49 -18.49 9.65
N THR A 451 -21.71 -17.70 10.71
CA THR A 451 -23.04 -17.28 11.15
C THR A 451 -23.73 -16.40 10.11
N LEU A 452 -23.00 -15.48 9.49
CA LEU A 452 -23.53 -14.61 8.42
C LEU A 452 -23.89 -15.42 7.16
N VAL A 453 -23.05 -16.36 6.74
CA VAL A 453 -23.32 -17.26 5.60
C VAL A 453 -24.57 -18.13 5.84
N GLN A 454 -24.80 -18.56 7.07
CA GLN A 454 -25.95 -19.39 7.45
C GLN A 454 -27.22 -18.57 7.69
N SER A 455 -27.11 -17.26 7.89
CA SER A 455 -28.26 -16.42 8.16
C SER A 455 -29.14 -16.27 6.92
N GLN A 456 -30.34 -16.84 6.97
CA GLN A 456 -31.40 -16.60 5.98
C GLN A 456 -32.38 -15.59 6.56
N GLY A 457 -32.02 -14.31 6.47
CA GLY A 457 -32.89 -13.21 6.88
C GLY A 457 -34.02 -12.98 5.88
N THR A 458 -35.16 -12.45 6.35
CA THR A 458 -36.24 -11.96 5.49
C THR A 458 -35.88 -10.66 4.75
N ASP A 459 -34.82 -9.97 5.20
CA ASP A 459 -34.28 -8.75 4.60
C ASP A 459 -32.86 -9.02 4.06
N SER A 460 -32.78 -9.25 2.75
CA SER A 460 -31.52 -9.52 2.05
C SER A 460 -30.59 -8.30 2.01
N ALA A 461 -31.14 -7.07 2.01
CA ALA A 461 -30.33 -5.86 1.94
C ALA A 461 -29.62 -5.60 3.27
N ALA A 462 -30.31 -5.78 4.40
CA ALA A 462 -29.69 -5.68 5.72
C ALA A 462 -28.62 -6.77 5.94
N ALA A 463 -28.87 -7.99 5.45
CA ALA A 463 -27.89 -9.07 5.51
C ALA A 463 -26.62 -8.76 4.69
N ALA A 464 -26.78 -8.25 3.47
CA ALA A 464 -25.67 -7.84 2.62
C ALA A 464 -24.87 -6.67 3.22
N HIS A 465 -25.54 -5.69 3.83
CA HIS A 465 -24.88 -4.59 4.52
C HIS A 465 -23.99 -5.12 5.67
N ASN A 466 -24.57 -5.91 6.57
CA ASN A 466 -23.82 -6.48 7.70
C ASN A 466 -22.65 -7.36 7.21
N ALA A 467 -22.86 -8.12 6.14
CA ALA A 467 -21.81 -8.96 5.55
C ALA A 467 -20.62 -8.13 5.06
N VAL A 468 -20.86 -7.05 4.30
CA VAL A 468 -19.77 -6.20 3.79
C VAL A 468 -19.06 -5.48 4.94
N LYS A 469 -19.78 -4.86 5.88
CA LYS A 469 -19.14 -4.13 7.00
C LYS A 469 -18.34 -5.05 7.93
N THR A 470 -18.84 -6.26 8.19
CA THR A 470 -18.10 -7.24 8.98
C THR A 470 -16.84 -7.68 8.25
N LEU A 471 -16.95 -7.99 6.94
CA LEU A 471 -15.79 -8.36 6.14
C LEU A 471 -14.76 -7.23 6.07
N ASP A 472 -15.22 -5.98 6.00
CA ASP A 472 -14.38 -4.79 6.01
C ASP A 472 -13.55 -4.69 7.29
N LEU A 473 -14.19 -4.81 8.47
CA LEU A 473 -13.49 -4.88 9.75
C LEU A 473 -12.47 -6.04 9.78
N LEU A 474 -12.87 -7.24 9.35
CA LEU A 474 -12.01 -8.43 9.42
C LEU A 474 -10.78 -8.33 8.52
N LEU A 475 -10.90 -7.68 7.35
CA LEU A 475 -9.78 -7.46 6.44
C LEU A 475 -8.79 -6.42 7.00
N HIS A 476 -9.29 -5.30 7.57
CA HIS A 476 -8.43 -4.33 8.27
C HIS A 476 -7.73 -4.96 9.48
N ALA A 477 -8.44 -5.78 10.26
CA ALA A 477 -7.86 -6.48 11.41
C ALA A 477 -6.96 -7.67 11.03
N HIS A 478 -6.78 -7.96 9.74
CA HIS A 478 -6.04 -9.11 9.22
C HIS A 478 -6.50 -10.48 9.79
N LEU A 479 -7.79 -10.63 10.09
CA LEU A 479 -8.38 -11.82 10.73
C LEU A 479 -8.93 -12.86 9.74
N VAL A 480 -8.74 -12.65 8.44
CA VAL A 480 -9.20 -13.57 7.40
C VAL A 480 -8.06 -14.52 7.01
N GLY A 481 -7.95 -15.66 7.69
CA GLY A 481 -7.02 -16.74 7.32
C GLY A 481 -7.49 -17.53 6.08
N ASP A 482 -6.77 -18.59 5.68
CA ASP A 482 -7.10 -19.40 4.48
C ASP A 482 -8.55 -19.91 4.47
N SER A 483 -9.01 -20.47 5.61
CA SER A 483 -10.37 -20.98 5.75
C SER A 483 -11.41 -19.85 5.79
N GLY A 484 -11.03 -18.69 6.32
CA GLY A 484 -11.81 -17.46 6.29
C GLY A 484 -12.03 -16.92 4.87
N HIS A 485 -11.05 -17.06 3.97
CA HIS A 485 -11.20 -16.63 2.57
C HIS A 485 -12.29 -17.41 1.84
N ASP A 486 -12.39 -18.72 2.05
CA ASP A 486 -13.46 -19.56 1.46
C ASP A 486 -14.85 -19.17 2.00
N LEU A 487 -14.94 -18.86 3.30
CA LEU A 487 -16.16 -18.36 3.93
C LEU A 487 -16.54 -16.97 3.42
N ALA A 488 -15.57 -16.06 3.28
CA ALA A 488 -15.77 -14.73 2.73
C ALA A 488 -16.24 -14.81 1.27
N ALA A 489 -15.62 -15.64 0.43
CA ALA A 489 -16.06 -15.87 -0.94
C ALA A 489 -17.50 -16.42 -0.99
N SER A 490 -17.82 -17.39 -0.14
CA SER A 490 -19.18 -17.94 -0.01
C SER A 490 -20.20 -16.91 0.47
N LEU A 491 -19.81 -16.03 1.39
CA LEU A 491 -20.64 -14.94 1.90
C LEU A 491 -20.94 -13.93 0.80
N LEU A 492 -19.92 -13.51 0.05
CA LEU A 492 -20.08 -12.59 -1.05
C LEU A 492 -20.97 -13.19 -2.15
N ASP A 493 -20.65 -14.40 -2.61
CA ASP A 493 -21.39 -15.11 -3.67
C ASP A 493 -22.88 -15.28 -3.32
N ARG A 494 -23.21 -15.68 -2.09
CA ARG A 494 -24.58 -16.04 -1.73
C ARG A 494 -25.43 -14.90 -1.19
N VAL A 495 -24.81 -13.90 -0.55
CA VAL A 495 -25.52 -12.86 0.21
C VAL A 495 -25.35 -11.48 -0.41
N VAL A 496 -24.14 -11.11 -0.81
CA VAL A 496 -23.83 -9.74 -1.22
C VAL A 496 -24.04 -9.51 -2.71
N VAL A 497 -23.43 -10.34 -3.57
CA VAL A 497 -23.46 -10.11 -5.02
C VAL A 497 -24.89 -10.15 -5.62
N PRO A 498 -25.80 -11.05 -5.20
CA PRO A 498 -27.18 -11.03 -5.69
C PRO A 498 -27.91 -9.70 -5.40
N VAL A 499 -27.64 -9.08 -4.24
CA VAL A 499 -28.21 -7.78 -3.87
C VAL A 499 -27.56 -6.65 -4.66
N LEU A 500 -26.23 -6.67 -4.85
CA LEU A 500 -25.53 -5.68 -5.69
C LEU A 500 -25.99 -5.72 -7.15
N CYS A 501 -26.32 -6.90 -7.67
CA CYS A 501 -26.81 -7.10 -9.04
C CYS A 501 -28.30 -6.77 -9.23
N ASP A 502 -29.02 -6.46 -8.15
CA ASP A 502 -30.40 -6.00 -8.19
C ASP A 502 -30.48 -4.49 -8.51
N ARG A 503 -31.45 -4.10 -9.35
CA ARG A 503 -31.55 -2.72 -9.85
C ARG A 503 -32.05 -1.70 -8.83
N GLU A 504 -32.78 -2.14 -7.81
CA GLU A 504 -33.32 -1.25 -6.77
C GLU A 504 -32.56 -1.43 -5.44
N ALA A 505 -32.29 -2.68 -5.06
CA ALA A 505 -31.61 -2.98 -3.80
C ALA A 505 -30.11 -2.68 -3.83
N GLY A 506 -29.45 -2.81 -4.99
CA GLY A 506 -28.02 -2.52 -5.14
C GLY A 506 -27.66 -1.05 -4.82
N PRO A 507 -28.28 -0.05 -5.48
CA PRO A 507 -28.06 1.35 -5.15
C PRO A 507 -28.36 1.72 -3.69
N ALA A 508 -29.42 1.14 -3.11
CA ALA A 508 -29.78 1.36 -1.71
C ALA A 508 -28.71 0.79 -0.75
N LEU A 509 -28.18 -0.41 -1.04
CA LEU A 509 -27.11 -1.03 -0.27
C LEU A 509 -25.84 -0.18 -0.29
N VAL A 510 -25.38 0.22 -1.48
CA VAL A 510 -24.16 1.03 -1.65
C VAL A 510 -24.29 2.39 -0.95
N THR A 511 -25.45 3.03 -1.04
CA THR A 511 -25.72 4.29 -0.33
C THR A 511 -25.65 4.10 1.19
N GLY A 512 -26.14 2.98 1.71
CA GLY A 512 -26.07 2.66 3.13
C GLY A 512 -24.68 2.28 3.62
N LEU A 513 -23.85 1.68 2.77
CA LEU A 513 -22.48 1.27 3.11
C LEU A 513 -21.51 2.45 3.22
N GLY A 514 -21.62 3.43 2.34
CA GLY A 514 -20.63 4.50 2.22
C GLY A 514 -19.28 3.98 1.72
N ALA A 515 -18.16 4.58 2.14
CA ALA A 515 -16.82 4.10 1.80
C ALA A 515 -16.49 2.79 2.53
N VAL A 516 -15.74 1.91 1.86
CA VAL A 516 -15.19 0.66 2.40
C VAL A 516 -13.68 0.61 2.13
N GLY A 517 -12.95 -0.24 2.85
CA GLY A 517 -11.52 -0.44 2.64
C GLY A 517 -11.17 -0.97 1.25
N THR A 518 -9.93 -0.70 0.83
CA THR A 518 -9.41 -1.09 -0.49
C THR A 518 -9.46 -2.60 -0.71
N ASP A 519 -9.04 -3.39 0.29
CA ASP A 519 -9.01 -4.86 0.19
C ASP A 519 -10.43 -5.45 0.07
N THR A 520 -11.37 -4.87 0.80
CA THR A 520 -12.79 -5.20 0.71
C THR A 520 -13.33 -4.91 -0.69
N CYS A 521 -12.99 -3.76 -1.26
CA CYS A 521 -13.38 -3.39 -2.61
C CYS A 521 -12.81 -4.36 -3.66
N LEU A 522 -11.53 -4.72 -3.57
CA LEU A 522 -10.88 -5.69 -4.47
C LEU A 522 -11.52 -7.08 -4.40
N LEU A 523 -11.87 -7.53 -3.19
CA LEU A 523 -12.54 -8.81 -2.98
C LEU A 523 -13.97 -8.79 -3.54
N LEU A 524 -14.71 -7.68 -3.35
CA LEU A 524 -16.02 -7.46 -3.94
C LEU A 524 -15.97 -7.43 -5.47
N GLN A 525 -15.02 -6.72 -6.07
CA GLN A 525 -14.84 -6.69 -7.53
C GLN A 525 -14.62 -8.09 -8.10
N SER A 526 -13.79 -8.89 -7.43
CA SER A 526 -13.51 -10.28 -7.83
C SER A 526 -14.76 -11.16 -7.73
N ALA A 527 -15.49 -11.07 -6.62
CA ALA A 527 -16.72 -11.82 -6.40
C ALA A 527 -17.82 -11.43 -7.40
N VAL A 528 -18.02 -10.13 -7.63
CA VAL A 528 -19.01 -9.61 -8.57
C VAL A 528 -18.71 -10.08 -10.00
N ALA A 529 -17.48 -9.94 -10.48
CA ALA A 529 -17.14 -10.32 -11.85
C ALA A 529 -17.28 -11.83 -12.13
N GLY A 530 -17.06 -12.68 -11.11
CA GLY A 530 -17.21 -14.13 -11.22
C GLY A 530 -18.64 -14.64 -11.07
N HIS A 531 -19.57 -13.81 -10.57
CA HIS A 531 -20.92 -14.26 -10.23
C HIS A 531 -21.83 -14.40 -11.46
N PRO A 532 -22.67 -15.44 -11.55
CA PRO A 532 -23.59 -15.66 -12.67
C PRO A 532 -24.57 -14.51 -12.94
N ASP A 533 -25.05 -13.81 -11.90
CA ASP A 533 -26.00 -12.68 -12.07
C ASP A 533 -25.36 -11.47 -12.77
N PHE A 534 -24.04 -11.31 -12.63
CA PHE A 534 -23.27 -10.29 -13.34
C PHE A 534 -22.89 -10.78 -14.74
N ALA A 535 -22.17 -11.91 -14.83
CA ALA A 535 -21.65 -12.44 -16.08
C ALA A 535 -22.74 -12.90 -17.06
N GLY A 536 -23.92 -13.26 -16.54
CA GLY A 536 -25.08 -13.74 -17.31
C GLY A 536 -25.85 -12.65 -18.07
N ARG A 537 -25.45 -11.38 -17.99
CA ARG A 537 -26.09 -10.24 -18.67
C ARG A 537 -25.10 -9.58 -19.66
N PRO A 538 -25.58 -8.91 -20.73
CA PRO A 538 -24.72 -8.15 -21.63
C PRO A 538 -24.09 -6.94 -20.91
N LEU A 539 -22.89 -6.55 -21.35
CA LEU A 539 -22.21 -5.33 -20.87
C LEU A 539 -23.11 -4.09 -21.08
N GLY A 540 -23.06 -3.17 -20.12
CA GLY A 540 -23.92 -1.98 -20.04
C GLY A 540 -25.28 -2.23 -19.39
N ALA A 541 -25.52 -3.44 -18.88
CA ALA A 541 -26.78 -3.82 -18.23
C ALA A 541 -26.60 -4.73 -17.02
N ARG A 542 -25.36 -4.97 -16.56
CA ARG A 542 -25.08 -5.89 -15.46
C ARG A 542 -25.38 -5.25 -14.11
N LEU A 543 -24.84 -4.06 -13.87
CA LEU A 543 -24.99 -3.30 -12.62
C LEU A 543 -25.68 -1.95 -12.83
N ALA A 544 -26.24 -1.41 -11.75
CA ALA A 544 -26.76 -0.04 -11.74
C ALA A 544 -25.61 0.99 -11.73
N PRO A 545 -25.77 2.18 -12.33
CA PRO A 545 -24.71 3.20 -12.41
C PRO A 545 -24.08 3.59 -11.07
N ASP A 546 -24.88 3.69 -10.00
CA ASP A 546 -24.40 4.07 -8.67
C ASP A 546 -23.50 2.99 -8.07
N VAL A 547 -23.82 1.71 -8.30
CA VAL A 547 -23.02 0.57 -7.86
C VAL A 547 -21.70 0.51 -8.63
N LEU A 548 -21.74 0.76 -9.94
CA LEU A 548 -20.54 0.82 -10.78
C LEU A 548 -19.59 1.92 -10.34
N ARG A 549 -20.13 3.10 -10.02
CA ARG A 549 -19.32 4.24 -9.55
C ARG A 549 -18.62 3.90 -8.24
N TRP A 550 -19.32 3.25 -7.32
CA TRP A 550 -18.78 2.87 -6.02
C TRP A 550 -17.70 1.78 -6.10
N LEU A 551 -17.87 0.78 -6.98
CA LEU A 551 -16.87 -0.30 -7.15
C LEU A 551 -15.60 0.13 -7.89
N VAL A 552 -15.64 1.21 -8.68
CA VAL A 552 -14.53 1.62 -9.56
C VAL A 552 -13.72 2.79 -8.98
N ASP A 553 -14.19 3.44 -7.93
CA ASP A 553 -13.51 4.61 -7.37
C ASP A 553 -12.08 4.24 -6.89
N GLU A 554 -11.10 5.05 -7.29
CA GLU A 554 -9.65 4.91 -6.98
C GLU A 554 -8.88 3.68 -7.52
N VAL A 555 -9.39 2.95 -8.52
CA VAL A 555 -8.73 1.71 -8.99
C VAL A 555 -7.90 1.88 -10.26
N ARG A 556 -6.68 1.32 -10.26
CA ARG A 556 -5.83 1.24 -11.46
C ARG A 556 -6.28 0.08 -12.36
N VAL A 557 -6.79 0.42 -13.54
CA VAL A 557 -7.04 -0.54 -14.62
C VAL A 557 -5.82 -0.71 -15.54
N PRO A 558 -5.73 -1.82 -16.29
CA PRO A 558 -4.73 -1.98 -17.34
C PRO A 558 -4.79 -0.83 -18.35
N THR A 559 -3.63 -0.26 -18.67
CA THR A 559 -3.55 0.75 -19.75
C THR A 559 -3.60 0.07 -21.11
N SER A 560 -3.91 0.83 -22.18
CA SER A 560 -3.89 0.30 -23.54
C SER A 560 -2.56 -0.35 -23.91
N GLY A 561 -1.42 0.22 -23.49
CA GLY A 561 -0.10 -0.38 -23.74
C GLY A 561 0.12 -1.71 -23.01
N GLU A 562 -0.45 -1.85 -21.81
CA GLU A 562 -0.39 -3.10 -21.05
C GLU A 562 -1.30 -4.19 -21.63
N LEU A 563 -2.48 -3.82 -22.15
CA LEU A 563 -3.36 -4.74 -22.86
C LEU A 563 -2.74 -5.23 -24.18
N ILE A 564 -2.04 -4.35 -24.90
CA ILE A 564 -1.27 -4.73 -26.09
C ILE A 564 -0.17 -5.72 -25.75
N ALA A 565 0.60 -5.45 -24.69
CA ALA A 565 1.68 -6.35 -24.25
C ALA A 565 1.16 -7.70 -23.71
N ALA A 566 0.00 -7.71 -23.08
CA ALA A 566 -0.62 -8.89 -22.49
C ALA A 566 -2.16 -8.90 -22.66
N PRO A 567 -2.67 -9.35 -23.82
CA PRO A 567 -4.10 -9.44 -24.13
C PRO A 567 -4.95 -10.15 -23.08
N SER A 568 -4.39 -11.17 -22.42
CA SER A 568 -5.08 -11.94 -21.39
C SER A 568 -5.49 -11.12 -20.17
N ARG A 569 -4.88 -9.94 -19.94
CA ARG A 569 -5.28 -9.01 -18.87
C ARG A 569 -6.68 -8.44 -19.05
N SER A 570 -7.24 -8.48 -20.26
CA SER A 570 -8.65 -8.17 -20.49
C SER A 570 -9.62 -9.14 -19.76
N ALA A 571 -9.13 -10.31 -19.33
CA ALA A 571 -9.87 -11.26 -18.52
C ALA A 571 -10.03 -10.83 -17.05
N GLU A 572 -9.22 -9.88 -16.56
CA GLU A 572 -9.21 -9.44 -15.16
C GLU A 572 -10.62 -8.98 -14.71
N PRO A 573 -11.07 -9.33 -13.48
CA PRO A 573 -12.39 -8.98 -12.95
C PRO A 573 -12.79 -7.51 -13.13
N LEU A 574 -11.87 -6.60 -12.78
CA LEU A 574 -12.09 -5.16 -12.87
C LEU A 574 -12.33 -4.69 -14.31
N CYS A 575 -11.70 -5.32 -15.30
CA CYS A 575 -11.93 -4.98 -16.70
C CYS A 575 -13.39 -5.21 -17.11
N ALA A 576 -14.07 -6.22 -16.54
CA ALA A 576 -15.47 -6.49 -16.79
C ALA A 576 -16.40 -5.42 -16.18
N ILE A 577 -16.10 -5.00 -14.94
CA ILE A 577 -16.86 -3.97 -14.21
C ILE A 577 -16.71 -2.61 -14.91
N VAL A 578 -15.48 -2.24 -15.27
CA VAL A 578 -15.20 -0.98 -15.97
C VAL A 578 -15.79 -0.97 -17.37
N ALA A 579 -15.74 -2.09 -18.10
CA ALA A 579 -16.42 -2.20 -19.38
C ALA A 579 -17.94 -2.02 -19.21
N ASP A 580 -18.57 -2.63 -18.21
CA ASP A 580 -20.00 -2.46 -17.93
C ASP A 580 -20.36 -0.98 -17.67
N ALA A 581 -19.52 -0.26 -16.92
CA ALA A 581 -19.67 1.19 -16.71
C ALA A 581 -19.61 1.99 -18.01
N VAL A 582 -18.59 1.75 -18.85
CA VAL A 582 -18.45 2.43 -20.14
C VAL A 582 -19.66 2.17 -21.04
N PHE A 583 -20.07 0.91 -21.20
CA PHE A 583 -21.23 0.58 -22.03
C PHE A 583 -22.55 1.16 -21.48
N SER A 584 -22.73 1.21 -20.16
CA SER A 584 -23.90 1.84 -19.52
C SER A 584 -23.96 3.35 -19.83
N VAL A 585 -22.82 4.03 -19.76
CA VAL A 585 -22.69 5.46 -20.07
C VAL A 585 -22.91 5.75 -21.56
N VAL A 586 -22.41 4.90 -22.46
CA VAL A 586 -22.70 5.03 -23.91
C VAL A 586 -24.20 4.94 -24.18
N LYS A 587 -24.89 4.02 -23.51
CA LYS A 587 -26.32 3.76 -23.72
C LYS A 587 -27.24 4.85 -23.18
N SER A 588 -26.90 5.43 -22.04
CA SER A 588 -27.85 6.24 -21.25
C SER A 588 -27.24 7.46 -20.56
N GLY A 589 -25.94 7.70 -20.72
CA GLY A 589 -25.21 8.78 -20.06
C GLY A 589 -25.34 10.14 -20.74
N THR A 590 -25.25 11.19 -19.92
CA THR A 590 -25.08 12.58 -20.39
C THR A 590 -23.69 12.79 -21.00
N ASP A 591 -23.50 13.86 -21.76
CA ASP A 591 -22.20 14.16 -22.41
C ASP A 591 -21.05 14.30 -21.40
N ASP A 592 -21.33 14.85 -20.21
CA ASP A 592 -20.34 14.97 -19.14
C ASP A 592 -19.90 13.60 -18.59
N HIS A 593 -20.84 12.65 -18.46
CA HIS A 593 -20.50 11.27 -18.10
C HIS A 593 -19.67 10.61 -19.20
N ARG A 594 -20.01 10.80 -20.49
CA ARG A 594 -19.24 10.23 -21.60
C ARG A 594 -17.79 10.71 -21.61
N ARG A 595 -17.55 11.99 -21.32
CA ARG A 595 -16.18 12.54 -21.22
C ARG A 595 -15.38 11.94 -20.07
N ALA A 596 -16.03 11.69 -18.92
CA ALA A 596 -15.34 11.12 -17.75
C ALA A 596 -14.82 9.70 -17.98
N TRP A 597 -15.43 8.93 -18.91
CA TRP A 597 -15.08 7.53 -19.18
C TRP A 597 -14.36 7.32 -20.52
N GLU A 598 -14.07 8.38 -21.26
CA GLU A 598 -13.43 8.34 -22.58
C GLU A 598 -12.09 7.58 -22.57
N SER A 599 -11.28 7.78 -21.53
CA SER A 599 -9.98 7.10 -21.37
C SER A 599 -10.10 5.57 -21.21
N TYR A 600 -11.27 5.06 -20.82
CA TYR A 600 -11.53 3.63 -20.60
C TYR A 600 -12.20 2.94 -21.79
N ALA A 601 -12.62 3.70 -22.82
CA ALA A 601 -13.25 3.13 -24.02
C ALA A 601 -12.40 2.06 -24.71
N PRO A 602 -11.06 2.20 -24.86
CA PRO A 602 -10.23 1.12 -25.41
C PRO A 602 -10.34 -0.17 -24.59
N LEU A 603 -10.25 -0.08 -23.26
CA LEU A 603 -10.35 -1.24 -22.38
C LEU A 603 -11.72 -1.93 -22.49
N ALA A 604 -12.80 -1.15 -22.58
CA ALA A 604 -14.14 -1.69 -22.78
C ALA A 604 -14.26 -2.47 -24.11
N LEU A 605 -13.64 -1.96 -25.18
CA LEU A 605 -13.60 -2.64 -26.47
C LEU A 605 -12.79 -3.95 -26.41
N TRP A 606 -11.60 -3.92 -25.78
CA TRP A 606 -10.79 -5.13 -25.53
C TRP A 606 -11.59 -6.18 -24.74
N ARG A 607 -12.30 -5.76 -23.70
CA ARG A 607 -13.13 -6.67 -22.89
C ARG A 607 -14.30 -7.25 -23.68
N ALA A 608 -14.98 -6.45 -24.49
CA ALA A 608 -16.10 -6.93 -25.31
C ALA A 608 -15.65 -8.00 -26.33
N LEU A 609 -14.50 -7.80 -26.97
CA LEU A 609 -13.91 -8.76 -27.91
C LEU A 609 -13.41 -10.02 -27.20
N TYR A 610 -12.82 -9.88 -26.00
CA TYR A 610 -12.46 -11.02 -25.16
C TYR A 610 -13.70 -11.86 -24.82
N GLU A 611 -14.79 -11.25 -24.33
CA GLU A 611 -16.02 -11.97 -24.00
C GLU A 611 -16.63 -12.67 -25.23
N ALA A 612 -16.61 -12.02 -26.39
CA ALA A 612 -17.02 -12.65 -27.65
C ALA A 612 -16.15 -13.88 -27.99
N SER A 613 -14.84 -13.82 -27.73
CA SER A 613 -13.91 -14.91 -28.04
C SER A 613 -14.06 -16.15 -27.17
N VAL A 614 -14.51 -15.97 -25.92
CA VAL A 614 -14.77 -17.08 -24.98
C VAL A 614 -16.23 -17.58 -25.01
N GLY A 615 -17.04 -17.10 -25.96
CA GLY A 615 -18.44 -17.51 -26.12
C GLY A 615 -19.41 -16.85 -25.14
N GLY A 616 -19.03 -15.72 -24.54
CA GLY A 616 -19.85 -14.89 -23.68
C GLY A 616 -20.79 -13.95 -24.43
N TRP A 617 -21.37 -12.98 -23.72
CA TRP A 617 -22.30 -12.01 -24.31
C TRP A 617 -21.56 -10.97 -25.13
N ALA A 618 -21.77 -11.01 -26.43
CA ALA A 618 -21.53 -9.88 -27.31
C ALA A 618 -22.37 -8.67 -26.89
N ALA A 619 -21.73 -7.54 -26.58
CA ALA A 619 -22.48 -6.30 -26.38
C ALA A 619 -23.14 -5.88 -27.70
N SER A 620 -24.46 -5.64 -27.69
CA SER A 620 -25.18 -5.15 -28.86
C SER A 620 -24.72 -3.75 -29.30
N ASP A 621 -24.07 -3.03 -28.38
CA ASP A 621 -23.79 -1.60 -28.49
C ASP A 621 -22.31 -1.33 -28.81
N VAL A 622 -21.55 -2.33 -29.27
CA VAL A 622 -20.14 -2.15 -29.71
C VAL A 622 -20.05 -1.12 -30.83
N ASP A 623 -21.00 -1.14 -31.77
CA ASP A 623 -21.05 -0.16 -32.86
C ASP A 623 -21.20 1.27 -32.30
N ALA A 624 -22.10 1.48 -31.32
CA ALA A 624 -22.28 2.77 -30.66
C ALA A 624 -21.04 3.22 -29.85
N LEU A 625 -20.31 2.29 -29.25
CA LEU A 625 -19.04 2.58 -28.56
C LEU A 625 -17.98 3.09 -29.55
N VAL A 626 -17.80 2.40 -30.68
CA VAL A 626 -16.83 2.78 -31.71
C VAL A 626 -17.18 4.12 -32.37
N ASP A 627 -18.47 4.36 -32.62
CA ASP A 627 -18.96 5.63 -33.17
C ASP A 627 -18.73 6.80 -32.19
N THR A 628 -18.90 6.55 -30.89
CA THR A 628 -18.68 7.56 -29.86
C THR A 628 -17.19 7.83 -29.63
N TYR A 629 -16.35 6.78 -29.71
CA TYR A 629 -14.92 6.83 -29.42
C TYR A 629 -14.10 6.23 -30.57
N PRO A 630 -13.82 7.04 -31.61
CA PRO A 630 -13.10 6.56 -32.79
C PRO A 630 -11.68 6.11 -32.43
N SER A 631 -11.36 4.86 -32.79
CA SER A 631 -10.03 4.27 -32.58
C SER A 631 -9.11 4.52 -33.77
N SER A 632 -7.83 4.73 -33.49
CA SER A 632 -6.79 4.90 -34.51
C SER A 632 -6.48 3.60 -35.26
N VAL A 633 -5.84 3.73 -36.43
CA VAL A 633 -5.43 2.58 -37.26
C VAL A 633 -4.55 1.60 -36.48
N ALA A 634 -3.57 2.12 -35.74
CA ALA A 634 -2.66 1.29 -34.94
C ALA A 634 -3.43 0.49 -33.86
N GLN A 635 -4.39 1.11 -33.17
CA GLN A 635 -5.20 0.41 -32.16
C GLN A 635 -6.02 -0.73 -32.76
N TRP A 636 -6.60 -0.52 -33.96
CA TRP A 636 -7.30 -1.60 -34.67
C TRP A 636 -6.38 -2.74 -35.09
N CYS A 637 -5.14 -2.43 -35.50
CA CYS A 637 -4.17 -3.46 -35.84
C CYS A 637 -3.84 -4.36 -34.64
N GLU A 638 -3.66 -3.76 -33.46
CA GLU A 638 -3.42 -4.50 -32.22
C GLU A 638 -4.63 -5.38 -31.83
N LEU A 639 -5.84 -4.83 -31.93
CA LEU A 639 -7.08 -5.57 -31.65
C LEU A 639 -7.27 -6.75 -32.61
N VAL A 640 -7.01 -6.55 -33.89
CA VAL A 640 -7.05 -7.61 -34.92
C VAL A 640 -5.99 -8.67 -34.65
N GLY A 641 -4.78 -8.26 -34.22
CA GLY A 641 -3.72 -9.20 -33.83
C GLY A 641 -4.11 -10.07 -32.63
N ALA A 642 -4.80 -9.49 -31.64
CA ALA A 642 -5.23 -10.19 -30.44
C ALA A 642 -6.50 -11.03 -30.63
N PHE A 643 -7.45 -10.57 -31.44
CA PHE A 643 -8.78 -11.18 -31.63
C PHE A 643 -9.15 -11.35 -33.11
N PRO A 644 -8.35 -12.11 -33.89
CA PRO A 644 -8.49 -12.16 -35.35
C PRO A 644 -9.86 -12.65 -35.84
N ASP A 645 -10.54 -13.50 -35.08
CA ASP A 645 -11.83 -14.07 -35.51
C ASP A 645 -13.05 -13.31 -34.96
N HIS A 646 -12.83 -12.27 -34.15
CA HIS A 646 -13.90 -11.59 -33.39
C HIS A 646 -14.02 -10.09 -33.69
N VAL A 647 -13.11 -9.51 -34.48
CA VAL A 647 -13.25 -8.15 -34.99
C VAL A 647 -14.12 -8.17 -36.25
N ALA A 648 -15.35 -7.66 -36.14
CA ALA A 648 -16.27 -7.61 -37.28
C ALA A 648 -15.79 -6.61 -38.34
N PRO A 649 -15.86 -6.94 -39.65
CA PRO A 649 -15.40 -6.06 -40.72
C PRO A 649 -15.99 -4.65 -40.69
N ARG A 650 -17.26 -4.49 -40.29
CA ARG A 650 -17.90 -3.17 -40.19
C ARG A 650 -17.20 -2.22 -39.23
N LEU A 651 -16.57 -2.72 -38.16
CA LEU A 651 -15.87 -1.88 -37.18
C LEU A 651 -14.60 -1.24 -37.78
N LEU A 652 -14.04 -1.86 -38.81
CA LEU A 652 -12.84 -1.38 -39.50
C LEU A 652 -13.18 -0.39 -40.64
N LEU A 653 -14.45 -0.27 -41.03
CA LEU A 653 -14.88 0.54 -42.17
C LEU A 653 -14.44 2.02 -42.09
N PRO A 654 -14.55 2.73 -40.95
CA PRO A 654 -14.10 4.13 -40.86
C PRO A 654 -12.60 4.29 -41.16
N VAL A 655 -11.78 3.37 -40.65
CA VAL A 655 -10.33 3.38 -40.89
C VAL A 655 -10.00 3.00 -42.32
N LEU A 656 -10.70 2.01 -42.88
CA LEU A 656 -10.56 1.62 -44.30
C LEU A 656 -10.92 2.75 -45.27
N LEU A 657 -11.79 3.68 -44.88
CA LEU A 657 -12.19 4.79 -45.74
C LEU A 657 -11.30 6.02 -45.57
N LEU A 658 -10.91 6.34 -44.33
CA LEU A 658 -10.33 7.66 -44.02
C LEU A 658 -8.80 7.65 -43.85
N ALA A 659 -8.20 6.51 -43.48
CA ALA A 659 -6.76 6.46 -43.27
C ALA A 659 -5.99 6.42 -44.61
N PRO A 660 -4.84 7.09 -44.74
CA PRO A 660 -3.99 6.98 -45.92
C PRO A 660 -3.40 5.57 -46.07
N TRP A 661 -3.11 5.14 -47.30
CA TRP A 661 -2.47 3.84 -47.52
C TRP A 661 -1.10 3.76 -46.84
N GLY A 662 -0.87 2.66 -46.14
CA GLY A 662 0.33 2.38 -45.35
C GLY A 662 0.34 0.93 -44.85
N PRO A 663 1.41 0.50 -44.17
CA PRO A 663 1.56 -0.90 -43.73
C PRO A 663 0.44 -1.36 -42.78
N GLU A 664 -0.08 -0.46 -41.94
CA GLU A 664 -1.18 -0.75 -41.02
C GLU A 664 -2.51 -0.98 -41.75
N VAL A 665 -2.86 -0.12 -42.71
CA VAL A 665 -4.07 -0.29 -43.53
C VAL A 665 -3.96 -1.54 -44.40
N GLU A 666 -2.78 -1.81 -44.98
CA GLU A 666 -2.54 -3.01 -45.77
C GLU A 666 -2.74 -4.29 -44.95
N MET A 667 -2.29 -4.30 -43.69
CA MET A 667 -2.53 -5.43 -42.77
C MET A 667 -4.02 -5.63 -42.48
N LEU A 668 -4.77 -4.56 -42.18
CA LEU A 668 -6.22 -4.65 -41.92
C LEU A 668 -6.98 -5.14 -43.16
N VAL A 669 -6.61 -4.67 -44.35
CA VAL A 669 -7.19 -5.12 -45.62
C VAL A 669 -6.90 -6.61 -45.87
N LYS A 670 -5.66 -7.05 -45.68
CA LYS A 670 -5.29 -8.48 -45.78
C LYS A 670 -6.04 -9.35 -44.79
N HIS A 671 -6.23 -8.85 -43.57
CA HIS A 671 -7.00 -9.53 -42.54
C HIS A 671 -8.46 -9.76 -42.97
N ILE A 672 -9.12 -8.72 -43.48
CA ILE A 672 -10.50 -8.80 -43.95
C ILE A 672 -10.63 -9.76 -45.14
N ASP A 673 -9.69 -9.74 -46.09
CA ASP A 673 -9.69 -10.69 -47.22
C ASP A 673 -9.47 -12.14 -46.75
N ALA A 674 -8.57 -12.37 -45.80
CA ALA A 674 -8.34 -13.70 -45.21
C ALA A 674 -9.60 -14.24 -44.52
N ASN A 675 -10.37 -13.36 -43.84
CA ASN A 675 -11.54 -13.74 -43.05
C ASN A 675 -12.89 -13.60 -43.78
N ARG A 676 -12.87 -13.34 -45.09
CA ARG A 676 -14.07 -13.16 -45.93
C ARG A 676 -15.08 -14.32 -45.90
N ALA A 677 -14.62 -15.53 -45.61
CA ALA A 677 -15.44 -16.75 -45.58
C ALA A 677 -15.81 -17.20 -44.15
N GLY A 678 -15.23 -16.57 -43.12
CA GLY A 678 -15.26 -17.03 -41.74
C GLY A 678 -15.96 -16.08 -40.76
N ALA A 679 -16.56 -14.98 -41.22
CA ALA A 679 -17.25 -14.02 -40.35
C ALA A 679 -18.53 -14.63 -39.74
N VAL A 680 -18.35 -15.50 -38.73
CA VAL A 680 -19.39 -15.79 -37.75
C VAL A 680 -19.52 -14.53 -36.92
N SER A 681 -20.55 -13.74 -37.23
CA SER A 681 -20.88 -12.53 -36.52
C SER A 681 -20.94 -12.78 -35.01
N VAL A 682 -20.37 -11.84 -34.26
CA VAL A 682 -20.54 -11.64 -32.81
C VAL A 682 -22.04 -11.60 -32.41
N SER A 683 -22.99 -11.44 -33.36
CA SER A 683 -24.44 -11.52 -33.16
C SER A 683 -25.17 -12.68 -33.86
N GLY A 684 -24.46 -13.64 -34.46
CA GLY A 684 -25.07 -14.83 -35.10
C GLY A 684 -25.80 -14.60 -36.44
N ALA A 685 -25.96 -13.35 -36.89
CA ALA A 685 -26.46 -12.99 -38.22
C ALA A 685 -25.45 -12.07 -38.94
N ALA A 686 -25.26 -12.29 -40.25
CA ALA A 686 -24.42 -11.43 -41.07
C ALA A 686 -25.02 -10.01 -41.11
N HIS A 687 -24.31 -9.02 -40.56
CA HIS A 687 -24.75 -7.63 -40.63
C HIS A 687 -24.57 -7.14 -42.08
N PRO A 688 -25.55 -6.43 -42.69
CA PRO A 688 -25.44 -5.99 -44.09
C PRO A 688 -24.16 -5.19 -44.38
N VAL A 689 -23.70 -4.39 -43.39
CA VAL A 689 -22.50 -3.55 -43.51
C VAL A 689 -21.19 -4.36 -43.49
N ASP A 690 -21.18 -5.59 -42.96
CA ASP A 690 -19.96 -6.42 -42.98
C ASP A 690 -19.55 -6.77 -44.42
N GLN A 691 -20.52 -7.06 -45.29
CA GLN A 691 -20.26 -7.33 -46.71
C GLN A 691 -19.79 -6.08 -47.46
N LEU A 692 -20.28 -4.91 -47.07
CA LEU A 692 -19.86 -3.63 -47.63
C LEU A 692 -18.41 -3.32 -47.24
N ALA A 693 -18.04 -3.52 -45.97
CA ALA A 693 -16.65 -3.35 -45.50
C ALA A 693 -15.67 -4.31 -46.20
N VAL A 694 -16.08 -5.56 -46.43
CA VAL A 694 -15.29 -6.51 -47.25
C VAL A 694 -15.12 -5.98 -48.68
N SER A 695 -16.17 -5.41 -49.28
CA SER A 695 -16.12 -4.88 -50.64
C SER A 695 -15.19 -3.67 -50.75
N TRP A 696 -15.22 -2.76 -49.77
CA TRP A 696 -14.29 -1.64 -49.65
C TRP A 696 -12.84 -2.11 -49.52
N ALA A 697 -12.58 -3.08 -48.65
CA ALA A 697 -11.23 -3.65 -48.47
C ALA A 697 -10.70 -4.29 -49.76
N LEU A 698 -11.54 -5.07 -50.47
CA LEU A 698 -11.15 -5.73 -51.73
C LEU A 698 -10.83 -4.72 -52.83
N ILE A 699 -11.61 -3.65 -52.99
CA ILE A 699 -11.32 -2.60 -53.97
C ILE A 699 -10.01 -1.91 -53.63
N ARG A 700 -9.78 -1.62 -52.34
CA ARG A 700 -8.56 -0.95 -51.89
C ARG A 700 -7.31 -1.84 -52.04
N ALA A 701 -7.44 -3.16 -51.91
CA ALA A 701 -6.37 -4.15 -52.10
C ALA A 701 -5.99 -4.43 -53.56
N GLN A 702 -6.79 -3.94 -54.52
CA GLN A 702 -6.71 -4.40 -55.89
C GLN A 702 -5.58 -3.72 -56.67
N ASP A 703 -4.47 -4.45 -56.83
CA ASP A 703 -3.29 -4.00 -57.61
C ASP A 703 -2.94 -4.93 -58.79
N GLN A 704 -3.58 -6.10 -58.89
CA GLN A 704 -3.30 -7.11 -59.94
C GLN A 704 -4.41 -7.16 -60.98
N TRP A 705 -4.48 -6.11 -61.79
CA TRP A 705 -5.51 -5.95 -62.83
C TRP A 705 -5.28 -6.84 -64.07
N ASP A 706 -4.04 -7.27 -64.30
CA ASP A 706 -3.60 -8.15 -65.40
C ASP A 706 -4.12 -9.59 -65.30
N ARG A 707 -4.61 -10.00 -64.12
CA ARG A 707 -5.04 -11.37 -63.82
C ARG A 707 -6.56 -11.59 -63.86
N ILE A 708 -7.31 -10.55 -64.19
CA ILE A 708 -8.77 -10.56 -64.21
C ILE A 708 -9.22 -10.74 -65.67
N ASP A 709 -10.11 -11.69 -65.95
CA ASP A 709 -10.76 -11.83 -67.27
C ASP A 709 -12.17 -11.20 -67.24
N ASP A 710 -12.82 -11.06 -68.40
CA ASP A 710 -14.15 -10.42 -68.53
C ASP A 710 -15.22 -11.02 -67.58
N PRO A 711 -15.40 -12.36 -67.49
CA PRO A 711 -16.38 -12.94 -66.57
C PRO A 711 -16.07 -12.69 -65.10
N ARG A 712 -14.79 -12.64 -64.70
CA ARG A 712 -14.39 -12.33 -63.32
C ARG A 712 -14.57 -10.86 -63.01
N LEU A 713 -14.22 -9.96 -63.92
CA LEU A 713 -14.42 -8.52 -63.75
C LEU A 713 -15.90 -8.20 -63.57
N ARG A 714 -16.78 -8.75 -64.43
CA ARG A 714 -18.23 -8.52 -64.31
C ARG A 714 -18.77 -8.96 -62.96
N ARG A 715 -18.42 -10.17 -62.49
CA ARG A 715 -18.87 -10.67 -61.18
C ARG A 715 -18.32 -9.84 -60.02
N ALA A 716 -17.08 -9.38 -60.12
CA ALA A 716 -16.47 -8.53 -59.10
C ALA A 716 -17.15 -7.16 -59.04
N LEU A 717 -17.48 -6.58 -60.19
CA LEU A 717 -18.22 -5.32 -60.28
C LEU A 717 -19.65 -5.46 -59.73
N GLU A 718 -20.38 -6.52 -60.08
CA GLU A 718 -21.74 -6.77 -59.55
C GLU A 718 -21.74 -6.99 -58.04
N ARG A 719 -20.75 -7.74 -57.52
CA ARG A 719 -20.71 -8.14 -56.11
C ARG A 719 -20.08 -7.10 -55.18
N HIS A 720 -19.07 -6.37 -55.65
CA HIS A 720 -18.25 -5.50 -54.81
C HIS A 720 -18.15 -4.07 -55.36
N GLY A 721 -18.02 -3.91 -56.68
CA GLY A 721 -17.91 -2.59 -57.31
C GLY A 721 -19.18 -1.75 -57.13
N TRP A 722 -20.34 -2.33 -57.43
CA TRP A 722 -21.61 -1.62 -57.38
C TRP A 722 -22.00 -1.14 -55.99
N PRO A 723 -21.99 -2.00 -54.94
CA PRO A 723 -22.35 -1.55 -53.59
C PRO A 723 -21.43 -0.45 -53.07
N VAL A 724 -20.14 -0.50 -53.42
CA VAL A 724 -19.17 0.51 -53.00
C VAL A 724 -19.35 1.84 -53.73
N LEU A 725 -19.69 1.82 -55.03
CA LEU A 725 -19.99 3.05 -55.77
C LEU A 725 -21.29 3.72 -55.28
N GLU A 726 -22.30 2.92 -54.90
CA GLU A 726 -23.54 3.40 -54.29
C GLU A 726 -23.27 4.01 -52.91
N ASP A 727 -22.55 3.29 -52.04
CA ASP A 727 -22.16 3.78 -50.72
C ASP A 727 -21.28 5.03 -50.77
N TYR A 728 -20.36 5.11 -51.74
CA TYR A 728 -19.54 6.31 -51.94
C TYR A 728 -20.41 7.53 -52.29
N GLY A 729 -21.41 7.36 -53.15
CA GLY A 729 -22.30 8.44 -53.58
C GLY A 729 -23.30 8.89 -52.50
N ASP A 730 -23.75 7.96 -51.65
CA ASP A 730 -24.86 8.20 -50.72
C ASP A 730 -24.43 8.44 -49.27
N ALA A 731 -23.35 7.81 -48.80
CA ALA A 731 -23.01 7.75 -47.37
C ALA A 731 -21.59 8.23 -47.03
N CYS A 732 -20.67 8.29 -48.00
CA CYS A 732 -19.29 8.71 -47.77
C CYS A 732 -19.05 10.21 -48.06
N PRO A 733 -18.06 10.84 -47.39
CA PRO A 733 -17.61 12.17 -47.79
C PRO A 733 -16.94 12.12 -49.17
N ALA A 734 -17.11 13.19 -49.96
CA ALA A 734 -16.52 13.31 -51.30
C ALA A 734 -14.99 13.25 -51.29
N GLN A 735 -14.34 13.68 -50.20
CA GLN A 735 -12.89 13.61 -50.06
C GLN A 735 -12.48 12.35 -49.29
N LEU A 736 -12.05 11.34 -50.04
CA LEU A 736 -11.39 10.13 -49.53
C LEU A 736 -9.89 10.15 -49.90
N PRO A 737 -9.06 9.27 -49.31
CA PRO A 737 -7.65 9.13 -49.67
C PRO A 737 -7.44 8.93 -51.18
N PRO A 738 -6.42 9.59 -51.80
CA PRO A 738 -6.20 9.53 -53.24
C PRO A 738 -6.03 8.11 -53.80
N ASP A 739 -5.39 7.21 -53.04
CA ASP A 739 -5.20 5.81 -53.41
C ASP A 739 -6.52 5.05 -53.57
N LEU A 740 -7.51 5.38 -52.73
CA LEU A 740 -8.82 4.77 -52.76
C LEU A 740 -9.66 5.38 -53.88
N LEU A 741 -9.63 6.71 -54.03
CA LEU A 741 -10.35 7.43 -55.09
C LEU A 741 -9.89 7.03 -56.49
N VAL A 742 -8.59 6.84 -56.72
CA VAL A 742 -8.09 6.42 -58.05
C VAL A 742 -8.53 4.99 -58.39
N ARG A 743 -8.56 4.08 -57.41
CA ARG A 743 -9.09 2.71 -57.57
C ARG A 743 -10.60 2.70 -57.81
N LEU A 744 -11.35 3.53 -57.09
CA LEU A 744 -12.78 3.74 -57.34
C LEU A 744 -13.03 4.27 -58.76
N ALA A 745 -12.19 5.18 -59.25
CA ALA A 745 -12.30 5.70 -60.60
C ALA A 745 -12.06 4.60 -61.65
N VAL A 746 -11.07 3.72 -61.45
CA VAL A 746 -10.84 2.54 -62.32
C VAL A 746 -12.04 1.60 -62.30
N VAL A 747 -12.61 1.31 -61.12
CA VAL A 747 -13.81 0.49 -60.94
C VAL A 747 -15.02 1.12 -61.65
N ALA A 748 -15.21 2.43 -61.50
CA ALA A 748 -16.28 3.19 -62.16
C ALA A 748 -16.15 3.14 -63.68
N VAL A 749 -14.94 3.39 -64.22
CA VAL A 749 -14.63 3.31 -65.65
C VAL A 749 -14.91 1.90 -66.18
N ALA A 750 -14.47 0.86 -65.47
CA ALA A 750 -14.75 -0.53 -65.85
C ALA A 750 -16.26 -0.85 -65.81
N GLY A 751 -16.99 -0.29 -64.84
CA GLY A 751 -18.45 -0.39 -64.74
C GLY A 751 -19.20 0.11 -65.98
N PHE A 752 -18.74 1.20 -66.60
CA PHE A 752 -19.38 1.75 -67.81
C PHE A 752 -19.40 0.80 -69.02
N GLN A 753 -18.52 -0.21 -69.07
CA GLN A 753 -18.57 -1.24 -70.11
C GLN A 753 -19.76 -2.20 -69.91
N PHE A 754 -20.03 -2.57 -68.66
CA PHE A 754 -20.99 -3.62 -68.31
C PHE A 754 -22.38 -3.09 -67.99
N PHE A 755 -22.47 -1.86 -67.49
CA PHE A 755 -23.71 -1.18 -67.13
C PHE A 755 -23.89 0.11 -67.93
N PRO A 756 -23.99 0.02 -69.28
CA PRO A 756 -24.21 1.20 -70.10
C PRO A 756 -25.58 1.81 -69.76
N PRO A 757 -25.73 3.15 -69.88
CA PRO A 757 -26.95 3.90 -69.47
C PRO A 757 -28.24 3.48 -70.19
N HIS A 758 -28.18 2.56 -71.17
CA HIS A 758 -29.30 2.12 -72.00
C HIS A 758 -29.87 0.75 -71.60
N ASN A 759 -29.24 0.03 -70.66
CA ASN A 759 -29.65 -1.33 -70.25
C ASN A 759 -30.54 -1.39 -68.98
N GLY A 760 -31.09 -0.26 -68.53
CA GLY A 760 -32.00 -0.21 -67.37
C GLY A 760 -31.35 -0.42 -65.99
N THR A 761 -30.03 -0.66 -65.94
CA THR A 761 -29.22 -0.64 -64.71
C THR A 761 -28.29 0.57 -64.82
N TYR A 762 -28.56 1.63 -64.06
CA TYR A 762 -27.82 2.91 -64.14
C TYR A 762 -26.69 2.93 -63.15
N MET A 763 -25.46 3.24 -63.60
CA MET A 763 -24.35 3.58 -62.68
C MET A 763 -24.87 4.46 -61.54
N PRO A 764 -24.51 4.20 -60.27
CA PRO A 764 -25.01 4.99 -59.15
C PRO A 764 -24.84 6.48 -59.39
N THR A 765 -25.90 7.26 -59.19
CA THR A 765 -25.87 8.71 -59.38
C THR A 765 -25.06 9.34 -58.26
N MET A 766 -23.87 9.85 -58.57
CA MET A 766 -23.01 10.51 -57.60
C MET A 766 -23.21 12.04 -57.62
N PRO A 767 -23.10 12.71 -56.46
CA PRO A 767 -23.01 14.16 -56.40
C PRO A 767 -21.82 14.71 -57.21
N ALA A 768 -21.95 15.94 -57.71
CA ALA A 768 -20.90 16.56 -58.54
C ALA A 768 -19.55 16.67 -57.81
N GLU A 769 -19.57 16.86 -56.49
CA GLU A 769 -18.36 16.93 -55.65
C GLU A 769 -17.59 15.60 -55.58
N HIS A 770 -18.29 14.47 -55.55
CA HIS A 770 -17.72 13.12 -55.57
C HIS A 770 -17.09 12.81 -56.93
N LEU A 771 -17.77 13.19 -58.02
CA LEU A 771 -17.24 13.08 -59.39
C LEU A 771 -15.97 13.91 -59.57
N ASP A 772 -15.95 15.13 -59.05
CA ASP A 772 -14.77 16.00 -59.11
C ASP A 772 -13.62 15.45 -58.25
N ALA A 773 -13.91 14.78 -57.14
CA ALA A 773 -12.89 14.13 -56.32
C ALA A 773 -12.23 12.94 -57.03
N LEU A 774 -13.01 12.09 -57.72
CA LEU A 774 -12.48 11.02 -58.55
C LEU A 774 -11.60 11.58 -59.69
N ALA A 775 -12.06 12.64 -60.37
CA ALA A 775 -11.29 13.29 -61.43
C ALA A 775 -9.97 13.88 -60.93
N ARG A 776 -9.98 14.55 -59.76
CA ARG A 776 -8.75 15.06 -59.14
C ARG A 776 -7.78 13.94 -58.75
N ALA A 777 -8.27 12.84 -58.20
CA ALA A 777 -7.42 11.71 -57.82
C ALA A 777 -6.75 11.06 -59.04
N VAL A 778 -7.51 10.87 -60.13
CA VAL A 778 -6.95 10.37 -61.40
C VAL A 778 -5.92 11.32 -62.00
N ASP A 779 -6.11 12.63 -61.89
CA ASP A 779 -5.13 13.60 -62.38
C ASP A 779 -3.84 13.60 -61.53
N GLN A 780 -3.97 13.37 -60.22
CA GLN A 780 -2.85 13.27 -59.28
C GLN A 780 -2.06 11.97 -59.43
N ASP A 781 -2.73 10.84 -59.69
CA ASP A 781 -2.13 9.51 -59.84
C ASP A 781 -2.51 8.86 -61.18
N SER A 782 -2.22 9.59 -62.26
CA SER A 782 -2.57 9.17 -63.61
C SER A 782 -1.83 7.90 -64.06
N ASP A 783 -0.59 7.70 -63.60
CA ASP A 783 0.21 6.52 -63.93
C ASP A 783 -0.45 5.23 -63.42
N PHE A 784 -0.99 5.23 -62.19
CA PHE A 784 -1.73 4.09 -61.67
C PHE A 784 -3.00 3.83 -62.48
N ALA A 785 -3.83 4.85 -62.68
CA ALA A 785 -5.11 4.71 -63.39
C ALA A 785 -4.93 4.20 -64.83
N ILE A 786 -3.93 4.74 -65.55
CA ILE A 786 -3.58 4.32 -66.91
C ILE A 786 -3.10 2.87 -66.90
N THR A 787 -2.18 2.51 -66.01
CA THR A 787 -1.61 1.16 -65.94
C THR A 787 -2.69 0.13 -65.63
N ALA A 788 -3.55 0.38 -64.64
CA ALA A 788 -4.65 -0.51 -64.26
C ALA A 788 -5.63 -0.75 -65.43
N LEU A 789 -6.00 0.31 -66.15
CA LEU A 789 -6.90 0.19 -67.30
C LEU A 789 -6.23 -0.51 -68.50
N VAL A 790 -4.95 -0.26 -68.75
CA VAL A 790 -4.18 -0.98 -69.79
C VAL A 790 -4.09 -2.46 -69.46
N ASP A 791 -3.82 -2.82 -68.21
CA ASP A 791 -3.74 -4.21 -67.75
C ASP A 791 -5.10 -4.92 -67.85
N LEU A 792 -6.19 -4.22 -67.53
CA LEU A 792 -7.56 -4.72 -67.76
C LEU A 792 -7.86 -4.96 -69.25
N VAL A 793 -7.34 -4.13 -70.15
CA VAL A 793 -7.50 -4.34 -71.60
C VAL A 793 -6.68 -5.54 -72.06
N ARG A 794 -5.41 -5.63 -71.65
CA ARG A 794 -4.49 -6.72 -72.03
C ARG A 794 -4.92 -8.08 -71.53
N SER A 795 -5.53 -8.13 -70.35
CA SER A 795 -6.12 -9.35 -69.79
C SER A 795 -7.43 -9.77 -70.48
N GLY A 796 -7.96 -8.93 -71.37
CA GLY A 796 -9.22 -9.15 -72.08
C GLY A 796 -10.46 -8.87 -71.24
N ALA A 797 -10.31 -8.25 -70.07
CA ALA A 797 -11.42 -7.87 -69.21
C ALA A 797 -12.15 -6.61 -69.70
N LEU A 798 -11.39 -5.63 -70.21
CA LEU A 798 -11.93 -4.49 -70.93
C LEU A 798 -11.84 -4.72 -72.43
N ASN A 799 -12.96 -4.48 -73.11
CA ASN A 799 -13.10 -4.67 -74.53
C ASN A 799 -12.41 -3.53 -75.29
N GLU A 800 -11.43 -3.87 -76.13
CA GLU A 800 -10.67 -2.90 -76.93
C GLU A 800 -11.57 -2.00 -77.79
N HIS A 801 -12.65 -2.53 -78.40
CA HIS A 801 -13.59 -1.72 -79.18
C HIS A 801 -14.35 -0.72 -78.30
N TRP A 802 -14.70 -1.11 -77.07
CA TRP A 802 -15.35 -0.21 -76.11
C TRP A 802 -14.38 0.91 -75.69
N VAL A 803 -13.13 0.58 -75.36
CA VAL A 803 -12.13 1.56 -74.92
C VAL A 803 -11.87 2.62 -75.99
N ILE A 804 -11.60 2.22 -77.24
CA ILE A 804 -11.36 3.19 -78.33
C ILE A 804 -12.58 4.07 -78.56
N ARG A 805 -13.77 3.47 -78.58
CA ARG A 805 -15.01 4.21 -78.77
C ARG A 805 -15.21 5.24 -77.65
N SER A 806 -15.09 4.80 -76.40
CA SER A 806 -15.27 5.65 -75.23
C SER A 806 -14.20 6.75 -75.16
N ALA A 807 -12.96 6.48 -75.56
CA ALA A 807 -11.89 7.47 -75.66
C ALA A 807 -12.22 8.60 -76.66
N VAL A 808 -12.75 8.26 -77.84
CA VAL A 808 -13.20 9.25 -78.83
C VAL A 808 -14.37 10.07 -78.30
N LEU A 809 -15.31 9.44 -77.58
CA LEU A 809 -16.48 10.11 -77.03
C LEU A 809 -16.16 11.04 -75.86
N SER A 810 -15.23 10.64 -74.99
CA SER A 810 -14.81 11.40 -73.80
C SER A 810 -13.75 12.46 -74.08
N SER A 811 -13.23 12.53 -75.31
CA SER A 811 -12.16 13.46 -75.67
C SER A 811 -12.51 14.92 -75.34
N PRO A 812 -11.61 15.70 -74.72
CA PRO A 812 -11.79 17.14 -74.54
C PRO A 812 -12.08 17.87 -75.86
N ALA A 813 -11.48 17.41 -76.96
CA ALA A 813 -11.61 17.98 -78.30
C ALA A 813 -12.82 17.44 -79.10
N ALA A 814 -13.58 16.49 -78.55
CA ALA A 814 -14.74 15.91 -79.22
C ALA A 814 -15.88 16.94 -79.47
N PRO A 815 -16.71 16.72 -80.51
CA PRO A 815 -17.93 17.48 -80.74
C PRO A 815 -18.84 17.53 -79.50
N GLN A 816 -19.30 18.71 -79.12
CA GLN A 816 -20.15 18.90 -77.94
C GLN A 816 -21.62 18.58 -78.25
N ILE A 817 -22.00 17.31 -78.08
CA ILE A 817 -23.37 16.84 -78.32
C ILE A 817 -23.89 16.21 -77.03
N GLU A 818 -24.66 16.96 -76.24
CA GLU A 818 -25.14 16.52 -74.92
C GLU A 818 -26.00 15.25 -74.97
N SER A 819 -26.73 15.04 -76.07
CA SER A 819 -27.53 13.82 -76.31
C SER A 819 -26.67 12.55 -76.52
N VAL A 820 -25.35 12.71 -76.68
CA VAL A 820 -24.40 11.61 -76.86
C VAL A 820 -23.65 11.30 -75.57
N LEU A 821 -23.00 12.30 -74.98
CA LEU A 821 -22.29 12.20 -73.70
C LEU A 821 -22.24 13.59 -73.06
N SER A 822 -22.72 13.72 -71.83
CA SER A 822 -22.69 15.00 -71.11
C SER A 822 -21.26 15.35 -70.70
N ARG A 823 -20.92 16.65 -70.65
CA ARG A 823 -19.65 17.12 -70.05
C ARG A 823 -19.59 16.88 -68.55
N ASP A 824 -20.75 16.72 -67.91
CA ASP A 824 -20.87 16.37 -66.51
C ASP A 824 -20.72 14.86 -66.24
N ASP A 825 -20.63 14.04 -67.29
CA ASP A 825 -20.36 12.60 -67.16
C ASP A 825 -18.94 12.34 -66.64
N LEU A 826 -18.78 11.34 -65.77
CA LEU A 826 -17.49 10.98 -65.17
C LEU A 826 -16.41 10.77 -66.24
N LEU A 827 -16.71 10.07 -67.34
CA LEU A 827 -15.72 9.78 -68.39
C LEU A 827 -15.14 11.05 -69.02
N CYS A 828 -15.94 12.12 -69.14
CA CYS A 828 -15.50 13.43 -69.65
C CYS A 828 -14.67 14.23 -68.64
N ARG A 829 -14.91 14.01 -67.33
CA ARG A 829 -14.21 14.68 -66.23
C ARG A 829 -12.86 14.05 -65.93
N LEU A 830 -12.67 12.75 -66.20
CA LEU A 830 -11.41 12.05 -66.05
C LEU A 830 -10.40 12.50 -67.13
N GLN A 831 -9.66 13.57 -66.85
CA GLN A 831 -8.64 14.12 -67.73
C GLN A 831 -7.27 14.09 -67.07
N VAL A 832 -6.24 13.76 -67.84
CA VAL A 832 -4.84 13.63 -67.40
C VAL A 832 -3.94 14.58 -68.20
N GLY A 833 -2.81 14.95 -67.60
CA GLY A 833 -1.79 15.79 -68.23
C GLY A 833 -1.91 17.29 -67.94
N PRO A 834 -0.91 18.09 -68.35
CA PRO A 834 -0.85 19.51 -68.03
C PRO A 834 -2.00 20.29 -68.65
N ALA A 835 -2.44 21.39 -68.02
CA ALA A 835 -3.63 22.16 -68.42
C ALA A 835 -3.66 22.61 -69.90
N GLN A 836 -2.49 22.78 -70.52
CA GLN A 836 -2.34 23.19 -71.94
C GLN A 836 -2.47 22.03 -72.94
N ALA A 837 -2.46 20.79 -72.47
CA ALA A 837 -2.51 19.56 -73.28
C ALA A 837 -3.29 18.44 -72.59
N ARG A 838 -4.40 18.79 -71.90
CA ARG A 838 -5.30 17.82 -71.24
C ARG A 838 -5.84 16.82 -72.26
N ARG A 839 -5.70 15.54 -71.95
CA ARG A 839 -6.33 14.41 -72.66
C ARG A 839 -7.27 13.72 -71.70
N SER A 840 -8.32 13.07 -72.20
CA SER A 840 -9.10 12.16 -71.36
C SER A 840 -8.27 10.94 -70.98
N LEU A 841 -8.57 10.33 -69.83
CA LEU A 841 -7.88 9.14 -69.34
C LEU A 841 -7.89 8.01 -70.38
N LEU A 842 -9.06 7.77 -71.02
CA LEU A 842 -9.23 6.72 -72.01
C LEU A 842 -8.47 7.00 -73.31
N GLU A 843 -8.25 8.26 -73.70
CA GLU A 843 -7.37 8.59 -74.84
C GLU A 843 -5.92 8.19 -74.58
N GLN A 844 -5.46 8.36 -73.34
CA GLN A 844 -4.11 7.97 -72.97
C GLN A 844 -3.96 6.44 -72.89
N VAL A 845 -4.98 5.73 -72.40
CA VAL A 845 -5.05 4.26 -72.42
C VAL A 845 -5.08 3.75 -73.86
N ALA A 846 -5.94 4.32 -74.72
CA ALA A 846 -6.05 3.96 -76.13
C ALA A 846 -4.71 4.13 -76.87
N SER A 847 -4.00 5.24 -76.62
CA SER A 847 -2.67 5.50 -77.20
C SER A 847 -1.64 4.42 -76.84
N ILE A 848 -1.71 3.84 -75.65
CA ILE A 848 -0.79 2.78 -75.20
C ILE A 848 -1.20 1.44 -75.79
N VAL A 849 -2.48 1.07 -75.68
CA VAL A 849 -3.00 -0.23 -76.12
C VAL A 849 -2.89 -0.40 -77.64
N MET A 850 -3.19 0.65 -78.43
CA MET A 850 -3.05 0.61 -79.90
C MET A 850 -1.60 0.35 -80.35
N GLY A 851 -0.62 0.56 -79.45
CA GLY A 851 0.79 0.27 -79.72
C GLY A 851 1.28 -1.10 -79.33
N ASP A 852 0.43 -1.91 -78.72
CA ASP A 852 0.75 -3.30 -78.43
C ASP A 852 0.64 -4.15 -79.69
N GLY A 853 1.62 -5.03 -79.93
CA GLY A 853 1.67 -5.87 -81.13
C GLY A 853 0.53 -6.90 -81.24
N ASP A 854 -0.19 -7.13 -80.15
CA ASP A 854 -1.31 -8.08 -80.04
C ASP A 854 -2.69 -7.40 -80.05
N TYR A 855 -2.75 -6.08 -80.26
CA TYR A 855 -4.00 -5.30 -80.34
C TYR A 855 -4.93 -5.81 -81.46
N ARG A 856 -6.20 -6.03 -81.15
CA ARG A 856 -7.22 -6.56 -82.07
C ARG A 856 -8.43 -5.64 -82.26
N GLY A 857 -8.42 -4.46 -81.63
CA GLY A 857 -9.45 -3.45 -81.77
C GLY A 857 -9.37 -2.70 -83.10
N PRO A 858 -10.21 -1.67 -83.30
CA PRO A 858 -10.27 -0.92 -84.55
C PRO A 858 -8.96 -0.14 -84.77
N VAL A 859 -8.34 -0.32 -85.94
CA VAL A 859 -7.03 0.28 -86.30
C VAL A 859 -7.17 1.36 -87.38
N GLY A 860 -8.30 1.38 -88.10
CA GLY A 860 -8.56 2.35 -89.17
C GLY A 860 -9.70 3.31 -88.89
N THR A 861 -9.64 4.50 -89.49
CA THR A 861 -10.69 5.52 -89.47
C THR A 861 -12.08 4.96 -89.80
N PHE A 862 -12.14 4.03 -90.75
CA PHE A 862 -13.38 3.36 -91.12
C PHE A 862 -13.95 2.48 -90.00
N GLU A 863 -13.11 1.72 -89.31
CA GLU A 863 -13.50 0.79 -88.25
C GLU A 863 -13.91 1.54 -86.98
N VAL A 864 -13.17 2.59 -86.59
CA VAL A 864 -13.53 3.47 -85.47
C VAL A 864 -14.85 4.18 -85.76
N SER A 865 -15.02 4.73 -86.97
CA SER A 865 -16.28 5.36 -87.39
C SER A 865 -17.44 4.36 -87.43
N ALA A 866 -17.19 3.10 -87.84
CA ALA A 866 -18.21 2.06 -87.86
C ALA A 866 -18.65 1.66 -86.44
N SER A 867 -17.70 1.56 -85.49
CA SER A 867 -17.95 1.29 -84.07
C SER A 867 -18.76 2.43 -83.43
N LEU A 868 -18.38 3.69 -83.66
CA LEU A 868 -19.14 4.86 -83.19
C LEU A 868 -20.56 4.90 -83.76
N ARG A 869 -20.73 4.63 -85.06
CA ARG A 869 -22.08 4.56 -85.68
C ARG A 869 -22.90 3.37 -85.18
N ALA A 870 -22.29 2.28 -84.73
CA ALA A 870 -23.01 1.16 -84.12
C ALA A 870 -23.54 1.56 -82.74
N GLU A 871 -22.72 2.21 -81.92
CA GLU A 871 -23.13 2.76 -80.63
C GLU A 871 -24.27 3.78 -80.75
N MET A 872 -24.17 4.75 -81.67
CA MET A 872 -25.24 5.74 -81.88
C MET A 872 -26.57 5.10 -82.35
N ARG A 873 -26.53 3.88 -82.89
CA ARG A 873 -27.74 3.12 -83.24
C ARG A 873 -28.38 2.47 -82.02
N GLU A 874 -27.56 2.05 -81.04
CA GLU A 874 -27.98 1.42 -79.79
C GLU A 874 -28.47 2.45 -78.75
N ARG A 875 -27.92 3.68 -78.72
CA ARG A 875 -28.39 4.76 -77.83
C ARG A 875 -29.75 5.31 -78.30
N HIS A 876 -30.81 5.07 -77.55
CA HIS A 876 -32.18 5.34 -77.98
C HIS A 876 -32.61 6.83 -77.86
N ASP A 877 -32.25 7.68 -78.83
CA ASP A 877 -33.04 8.89 -79.15
C ASP A 877 -32.86 9.28 -80.63
N VAL A 878 -33.95 9.51 -81.37
CA VAL A 878 -33.98 9.42 -82.85
C VAL A 878 -33.64 10.74 -83.55
N GLY A 879 -33.52 11.86 -82.80
CA GLY A 879 -33.31 13.19 -83.38
C GLY A 879 -31.89 13.47 -83.91
N ASP A 880 -30.85 13.03 -83.20
CA ASP A 880 -29.46 13.48 -83.43
C ASP A 880 -28.51 12.41 -83.98
N ARG A 881 -28.94 11.15 -84.13
CA ARG A 881 -28.05 10.00 -84.45
C ARG A 881 -27.19 10.19 -85.70
N PHE A 882 -27.77 10.75 -86.76
CA PHE A 882 -27.05 10.98 -88.01
C PHE A 882 -26.07 12.16 -87.91
N ARG A 883 -26.48 13.27 -87.26
CA ARG A 883 -25.61 14.44 -87.06
C ARG A 883 -24.46 14.13 -86.11
N ALA A 884 -24.74 13.44 -85.01
CA ALA A 884 -23.74 12.97 -84.07
C ALA A 884 -22.79 11.96 -84.72
N GLY A 885 -23.32 10.96 -85.42
CA GLY A 885 -22.53 9.95 -86.13
C GLY A 885 -21.55 10.56 -87.14
N ASP A 886 -21.98 11.55 -87.93
CA ASP A 886 -21.11 12.22 -88.92
C ASP A 886 -20.15 13.24 -88.31
N ALA A 887 -20.52 13.90 -87.22
CA ALA A 887 -19.62 14.80 -86.49
C ALA A 887 -18.48 14.01 -85.81
N TYR A 888 -18.82 12.94 -85.10
CA TYR A 888 -17.85 12.06 -84.45
C TYR A 888 -17.04 11.23 -85.44
N ALA A 889 -17.60 10.80 -86.58
CA ALA A 889 -16.82 10.11 -87.62
C ALA A 889 -15.77 11.02 -88.26
N ARG A 890 -16.06 12.32 -88.44
CA ARG A 890 -15.05 13.30 -88.91
C ARG A 890 -13.99 13.57 -87.86
N PHE A 891 -14.40 13.72 -86.60
CA PHE A 891 -13.48 13.90 -85.49
C PHE A 891 -12.57 12.68 -85.28
N ALA A 892 -13.12 11.46 -85.39
CA ALA A 892 -12.37 10.21 -85.23
C ALA A 892 -11.18 10.09 -86.19
N SER A 893 -11.30 10.61 -87.43
CA SER A 893 -10.18 10.67 -88.38
C SER A 893 -9.01 11.49 -87.85
N THR A 894 -9.29 12.72 -87.39
CA THR A 894 -8.27 13.65 -86.85
C THR A 894 -7.74 13.15 -85.51
N TRP A 895 -8.61 12.59 -84.67
CA TRP A 895 -8.25 11.99 -83.39
C TRP A 895 -7.28 10.81 -83.56
N LEU A 896 -7.52 9.92 -84.54
CA LEU A 896 -6.63 8.80 -84.85
C LEU A 896 -5.24 9.29 -85.27
N GLU A 897 -5.16 10.31 -86.14
CA GLU A 897 -3.88 10.91 -86.55
C GLU A 897 -3.12 11.50 -85.34
N ASP A 898 -3.82 12.13 -84.40
CA ASP A 898 -3.23 12.71 -83.18
C ASP A 898 -2.76 11.64 -82.16
N VAL A 899 -3.50 10.54 -82.03
CA VAL A 899 -3.14 9.39 -81.17
C VAL A 899 -1.96 8.61 -81.77
N GLU A 900 -1.95 8.40 -83.09
CA GLU A 900 -0.82 7.80 -83.83
C GLU A 900 0.41 8.71 -83.85
N SER A 901 0.26 10.04 -83.86
CA SER A 901 1.38 10.97 -83.77
C SER A 901 2.03 10.99 -82.37
N GLY A 902 1.23 10.79 -81.31
CA GLY A 902 1.73 10.60 -79.94
C GLY A 902 2.57 9.32 -79.77
N PHE A 903 2.29 8.31 -80.60
CA PHE A 903 3.01 7.04 -80.69
C PHE A 903 4.51 7.22 -81.03
N VAL A 904 4.84 8.20 -81.88
CA VAL A 904 6.22 8.47 -82.33
C VAL A 904 7.04 9.15 -81.23
N LEU A 905 6.40 9.92 -80.35
CA LEU A 905 7.08 10.60 -79.23
C LEU A 905 7.36 9.66 -78.04
N LEU A 906 6.43 8.77 -77.69
CA LEU A 906 6.62 7.81 -76.58
C LEU A 906 7.58 6.67 -76.93
N ALA A 907 7.65 6.25 -78.20
CA ALA A 907 8.63 5.26 -78.67
C ALA A 907 10.08 5.78 -78.57
N HIS A 908 10.29 7.11 -78.65
CA HIS A 908 11.60 7.71 -78.45
C HIS A 908 12.00 7.82 -76.98
N ASP A 909 11.07 8.15 -76.08
CA ASP A 909 11.40 8.33 -74.66
C ASP A 909 11.68 7.01 -73.91
N ARG A 910 11.07 5.89 -74.33
CA ARG A 910 11.39 4.55 -73.79
C ARG A 910 12.69 3.95 -74.33
N SER A 911 13.23 4.47 -75.43
CA SER A 911 14.54 4.03 -75.97
C SER A 911 15.75 4.65 -75.25
N GLY A 912 15.52 5.67 -74.41
CA GLY A 912 16.55 6.39 -73.65
C GLY A 912 16.77 5.93 -72.20
N ARG A 913 16.01 4.94 -71.71
CA ARG A 913 16.26 4.29 -70.41
C ARG A 913 16.44 2.78 -70.61
N ARG A 914 17.70 2.37 -70.76
CA ARG A 914 18.18 1.04 -70.37
C ARG A 914 19.06 1.19 -69.14
#